data_AF-A0AAN6ZFF1-F1
#
_entry.id   AF-A0AAN6ZFF1-F1
#
_cell.length_a   1.000
_cell.length_b   1.000
_cell.length_c   1.000
_cell.angle_alpha   90.00
_cell.angle_beta   90.00
_cell.angle_gamma   90.00
#
_symmetry.space_group_name_H-M   'P 1'
#
loop_
_entity.id
_entity.type
_entity.pdbx_description
1 polymer ?
#
loop_
_entity_poly.entity_id
_entity_poly.type
_entity_poly.pdbx_seq_one_letter_code
_entity_poly.pdbx_strand_id
1 'polypeptide(L)'
;MPNIGLADDEIDRLLAEAEVRLAGAGSADAVAVVPASTALATVAAAAAANAGDQTAVSDKKPEKLTVRVPQLAQKQKGPKDTLGSDWYNLPRTNLTPELKRDLQLLRMRDVVAMGKQFFKKETRKDFVPEYSQVGTIIAGATDGANSRLTRKERKRTIVEEVLSGENLAKFKGKYQDIQMNPPRLIRPLRPLLQGQLPLAVSRSSPVGIPRVSTQIRTNASISNATTAALQTPENAAAAADQETRVSRMPRALEALYLKPLRREAEYGVPSCDLQLRSYSVRNLEFFCDFALRAAYYLGLPAFGPVPLPRMTKRWTVPKSTFIFKKSQENFERITLRRLIQIRDGHPETVQVWLAFLQKHAYYGIGMKANVWEFSKLGVGKDMDASVEQTEQLLEDKWQHLGYLERRKEHKPYTKGPGEQLPKAADVEEFLASERRRIAGGRRAGEKRIIFSAIQPTGVPHLGNYLGALREWKRLQDNARPGDELIFSIVDLHAITVPRGREELVRDKTQMLAALLAIGLDPNRCTIFFQSRLAAISELQWILSCTASTGYLSRMTQWKAGHGLFSYPILMAADILVHRATHVPVGDDQCQHLEFARECVTNFNHTYKTDCLVAPETLVSPAKRIMSLTDPTKKMSKSDPAPKSRLLLTDTREDIASRINGAVTDSAGPVTYDPVRRPGVANLLEILSGFDSDGRTPQQLAEAMAGEGMAELKRAVKTALCEDLGEIRDKYLQFLGREALLAEIEADGMRKARASAATTMRDVSDAVGLSNGF
;
A
#
# COMPACT_ATOMS: atom_id res chain seq x y z
N MET A 1 -15.23 24.90 22.87
CA MET A 1 -16.12 25.97 23.35
C MET A 1 -15.41 26.79 24.41
N PRO A 2 -15.69 28.09 24.57
CA PRO A 2 -16.52 28.95 23.67
C PRO A 2 -15.83 29.16 22.31
N ASN A 3 -16.46 29.55 21.20
CA ASN A 3 -17.83 30.03 20.88
C ASN A 3 -18.19 31.46 21.34
N ILE A 4 -17.98 32.42 20.44
CA ILE A 4 -18.55 33.77 20.49
C ILE A 4 -19.33 33.92 19.18
N GLY A 5 -20.65 34.02 19.28
CA GLY A 5 -21.52 34.41 18.16
C GLY A 5 -21.84 35.90 18.26
N LEU A 6 -21.96 36.55 17.10
CA LEU A 6 -22.81 37.73 16.97
C LEU A 6 -24.26 37.25 16.76
N ALA A 7 -25.24 38.06 17.12
CA ALA A 7 -26.65 37.73 16.89
C ALA A 7 -27.02 38.02 15.43
N ASP A 8 -27.90 37.20 14.85
CA ASP A 8 -28.31 37.32 13.45
C ASP A 8 -28.98 38.68 13.17
N ASP A 9 -29.72 39.23 14.15
CA ASP A 9 -30.30 40.58 14.17
C ASP A 9 -29.32 41.69 13.75
N GLU A 10 -28.04 41.56 14.10
CA GLU A 10 -26.99 42.55 13.84
C GLU A 10 -26.33 42.34 12.46
N ILE A 11 -26.47 41.15 11.89
CA ILE A 11 -26.08 40.81 10.51
C ILE A 11 -27.14 41.34 9.54
N ASP A 12 -28.43 41.09 9.81
CA ASP A 12 -29.56 41.59 9.01
C ASP A 12 -29.56 43.12 8.90
N ARG A 13 -29.17 43.82 9.98
CA ARG A 13 -29.06 45.28 10.02
C ARG A 13 -27.98 45.81 9.06
N LEU A 14 -26.87 45.10 8.90
CA LEU A 14 -25.80 45.44 7.96
C LEU A 14 -26.14 45.06 6.52
N LEU A 15 -26.95 44.02 6.31
CA LEU A 15 -27.46 43.63 4.99
C LEU A 15 -28.48 44.66 4.47
N ALA A 16 -29.42 45.12 5.29
CA ALA A 16 -30.36 46.18 4.92
C ALA A 16 -29.62 47.48 4.51
N GLU A 17 -28.51 47.81 5.17
CA GLU A 17 -27.66 48.95 4.79
C GLU A 17 -26.91 48.75 3.45
N ALA A 18 -26.73 47.51 2.99
CA ALA A 18 -26.15 47.21 1.68
C ALA A 18 -27.19 47.27 0.56
N GLU A 19 -28.43 46.80 0.79
CA GLU A 19 -29.50 46.80 -0.23
C GLU A 19 -29.91 48.23 -0.63
N VAL A 20 -30.00 49.16 0.33
CA VAL A 20 -30.26 50.59 0.05
C VAL A 20 -29.20 51.22 -0.85
N ARG A 21 -27.95 50.71 -0.82
CA ARG A 21 -26.85 51.19 -1.67
C ARG A 21 -26.84 50.59 -3.08
N LEU A 22 -27.66 49.58 -3.36
CA LEU A 22 -27.71 48.87 -4.66
C LEU A 22 -28.91 49.26 -5.54
N ALA A 23 -29.96 49.88 -4.99
CA ALA A 23 -31.19 50.22 -5.72
C ALA A 23 -31.12 51.55 -6.54
N GLY A 24 -30.05 52.35 -6.38
CA GLY A 24 -29.90 53.66 -7.02
C GLY A 24 -29.29 53.61 -8.42
N ALA A 25 -30.12 53.67 -9.47
CA ALA A 25 -29.66 53.59 -10.86
C ALA A 25 -29.56 54.96 -11.58
N GLY A 26 -28.36 55.28 -12.09
CA GLY A 26 -28.18 55.92 -13.40
C GLY A 26 -28.07 57.45 -13.52
N SER A 27 -27.31 57.84 -14.56
CA SER A 27 -27.20 59.16 -15.21
C SER A 27 -26.40 60.30 -14.54
N ALA A 28 -25.65 61.02 -15.39
CA ALA A 28 -24.99 62.33 -15.20
C ALA A 28 -23.90 62.41 -14.08
N ASP A 29 -22.92 63.33 -14.11
CA ASP A 29 -22.65 64.43 -15.06
C ASP A 29 -21.12 64.65 -15.28
N ALA A 30 -20.73 65.72 -15.99
CA ALA A 30 -19.38 65.92 -16.53
C ALA A 30 -18.53 67.06 -15.88
N VAL A 31 -17.41 67.40 -16.55
CA VAL A 31 -16.51 68.58 -16.38
C VAL A 31 -15.35 68.42 -15.35
N ALA A 32 -14.23 69.11 -15.63
CA ALA A 32 -12.92 68.97 -14.95
C ALA A 32 -12.37 70.32 -14.44
N VAL A 33 -11.44 70.29 -13.46
CA VAL A 33 -10.61 71.42 -12.98
C VAL A 33 -9.21 70.96 -12.52
N VAL A 34 -8.18 71.80 -12.72
CA VAL A 34 -6.70 71.64 -12.53
C VAL A 34 -6.11 73.08 -12.37
N PRO A 35 -4.96 73.42 -11.68
CA PRO A 35 -3.80 72.64 -11.18
C PRO A 35 -3.31 72.99 -9.72
N ALA A 36 -2.03 72.65 -9.41
CA ALA A 36 -1.05 73.37 -8.55
C ALA A 36 -1.04 73.15 -7.01
N SER A 37 0.10 73.25 -6.27
CA SER A 37 1.58 73.18 -6.51
C SER A 37 2.33 73.23 -5.13
N THR A 38 3.67 73.33 -4.88
CA THR A 38 4.93 73.50 -5.64
C THR A 38 6.17 73.10 -4.77
N ALA A 39 7.16 72.34 -5.28
CA ALA A 39 8.60 72.32 -4.88
C ALA A 39 9.38 71.34 -5.81
N LEU A 40 10.51 71.59 -6.52
CA LEU A 40 11.77 72.36 -6.34
C LEU A 40 12.79 71.69 -5.37
N ALA A 41 14.07 71.45 -5.71
CA ALA A 41 14.88 71.63 -6.96
C ALA A 41 16.08 70.59 -6.97
N THR A 42 17.21 70.63 -7.72
CA THR A 42 17.92 71.67 -8.52
C THR A 42 18.93 71.08 -9.56
N VAL A 43 18.76 71.43 -10.84
CA VAL A 43 19.76 71.85 -11.89
C VAL A 43 21.23 71.33 -11.93
N ALA A 44 21.67 70.85 -13.11
CA ALA A 44 22.95 71.16 -13.80
C ALA A 44 22.93 70.65 -15.27
N ALA A 45 23.63 71.30 -16.24
CA ALA A 45 23.58 70.92 -17.67
C ALA A 45 24.77 71.40 -18.56
N ALA A 46 24.95 70.74 -19.72
CA ALA A 46 25.76 71.13 -20.91
C ALA A 46 27.31 71.16 -20.73
N ALA A 47 28.19 71.30 -21.77
CA ALA A 47 28.01 71.50 -23.23
C ALA A 47 29.23 71.01 -24.07
N ALA A 48 29.03 70.74 -25.38
CA ALA A 48 29.96 70.86 -26.55
C ALA A 48 31.37 70.15 -26.52
N ALA A 49 32.12 69.87 -27.60
CA ALA A 49 32.07 70.03 -29.08
C ALA A 49 32.87 68.84 -29.74
N ASN A 50 33.34 68.72 -30.99
CA ASN A 50 33.35 69.55 -32.23
C ASN A 50 33.56 68.65 -33.51
N ALA A 51 33.80 69.26 -34.69
CA ALA A 51 34.22 68.68 -35.99
C ALA A 51 35.64 68.03 -36.02
N GLY A 52 36.10 67.33 -37.08
CA GLY A 52 35.42 66.83 -38.30
C GLY A 52 36.34 66.48 -39.50
N ASP A 53 35.77 65.78 -40.49
CA ASP A 53 36.12 65.62 -41.92
C ASP A 53 37.28 64.70 -42.45
N GLN A 54 37.25 64.47 -43.77
CA GLN A 54 37.82 63.37 -44.61
C GLN A 54 39.35 63.22 -44.80
N THR A 55 39.81 61.99 -45.07
CA THR A 55 40.58 61.56 -46.31
C THR A 55 40.84 60.03 -46.32
N ALA A 56 41.44 59.44 -47.39
CA ALA A 56 41.44 57.99 -47.66
C ALA A 56 42.74 57.40 -48.27
N VAL A 57 42.81 56.04 -48.34
CA VAL A 57 43.87 55.16 -48.95
C VAL A 57 45.27 55.24 -48.27
N SER A 58 46.17 54.25 -48.23
CA SER A 58 46.30 52.93 -48.91
C SER A 58 47.08 51.86 -48.09
N ASP A 59 47.32 50.67 -48.66
CA ASP A 59 47.94 49.49 -48.03
C ASP A 59 49.40 49.62 -47.54
N LYS A 60 49.75 48.96 -46.41
CA LYS A 60 50.62 47.74 -46.38
C LYS A 60 50.94 47.20 -44.96
N LYS A 61 51.46 45.97 -44.93
CA LYS A 61 51.97 45.15 -43.80
C LYS A 61 53.50 44.95 -44.00
N PRO A 62 54.33 44.45 -43.06
CA PRO A 62 54.26 44.31 -41.58
C PRO A 62 55.21 45.36 -40.90
N GLU A 63 55.75 45.33 -39.66
CA GLU A 63 56.15 44.25 -38.73
C GLU A 63 56.14 44.68 -37.23
N LYS A 64 56.89 43.97 -36.36
CA LYS A 64 56.72 43.97 -34.88
C LYS A 64 57.53 45.07 -34.16
N LEU A 65 57.01 45.54 -33.02
CA LEU A 65 57.70 45.45 -31.71
C LEU A 65 56.75 45.71 -30.52
N THR A 66 57.25 45.59 -29.29
CA THR A 66 56.46 45.30 -28.08
C THR A 66 56.10 46.50 -27.21
N VAL A 67 54.93 46.43 -26.54
CA VAL A 67 54.59 47.23 -25.35
C VAL A 67 54.11 46.29 -24.24
N ARG A 68 54.45 46.58 -22.98
CA ARG A 68 54.11 45.75 -21.81
C ARG A 68 52.64 45.93 -21.41
N VAL A 69 51.93 44.82 -21.16
CA VAL A 69 50.63 44.81 -20.47
C VAL A 69 50.88 44.57 -18.96
N PRO A 70 50.26 45.32 -18.04
CA PRO A 70 50.47 45.14 -16.60
C PRO A 70 49.88 43.81 -16.08
N GLN A 71 50.61 43.14 -15.19
CA GLN A 71 50.12 41.92 -14.52
C GLN A 71 49.03 42.25 -13.50
N LEU A 72 47.86 41.63 -13.64
CA LEU A 72 46.83 41.60 -12.61
C LEU A 72 47.32 40.78 -11.41
N ALA A 73 47.19 41.34 -10.20
CA ALA A 73 47.65 40.72 -8.97
C ALA A 73 46.95 39.38 -8.71
N GLN A 74 47.71 38.32 -8.47
CA GLN A 74 47.17 37.00 -8.15
C GLN A 74 46.50 37.01 -6.78
N LYS A 75 45.17 37.02 -6.77
CA LYS A 75 44.35 36.95 -5.55
C LYS A 75 44.55 35.58 -4.89
N GLN A 76 45.34 35.53 -3.82
CA GLN A 76 45.59 34.30 -3.06
C GLN A 76 44.25 33.70 -2.60
N LYS A 77 44.02 32.41 -2.88
CA LYS A 77 42.83 31.70 -2.40
C LYS A 77 43.02 31.39 -0.92
N GLY A 78 42.16 31.96 -0.08
CA GLY A 78 42.00 31.52 1.30
C GLY A 78 41.58 30.04 1.39
N PRO A 79 41.65 29.44 2.59
CA PRO A 79 41.19 28.06 2.81
C PRO A 79 39.72 27.90 2.41
N LYS A 80 39.35 26.72 1.93
CA LYS A 80 37.95 26.42 1.55
C LYS A 80 37.13 26.12 2.80
N ASP A 81 36.09 26.91 3.08
CA ASP A 81 35.15 26.67 4.20
C ASP A 81 34.22 25.45 4.01
N THR A 82 34.36 24.73 2.90
CA THR A 82 33.57 23.54 2.58
C THR A 82 34.43 22.41 2.01
N LEU A 83 34.04 21.16 2.28
CA LEU A 83 34.72 19.95 1.79
C LEU A 83 34.55 19.67 0.28
N GLY A 84 33.94 20.59 -0.49
CA GLY A 84 33.74 20.47 -1.93
C GLY A 84 32.59 19.56 -2.36
N SER A 85 32.38 19.46 -3.67
CA SER A 85 31.25 18.78 -4.33
C SER A 85 31.00 17.36 -3.83
N ASP A 86 32.08 16.61 -3.66
CA ASP A 86 32.07 15.17 -3.39
C ASP A 86 31.64 14.85 -1.94
N TRP A 87 31.60 15.90 -1.12
CA TRP A 87 31.06 15.95 0.25
C TRP A 87 29.91 16.96 0.38
N TYR A 88 29.15 17.18 -0.71
CA TYR A 88 27.97 18.05 -0.79
C TYR A 88 28.21 19.51 -0.38
N ASN A 89 29.45 20.00 -0.50
CA ASN A 89 29.89 21.30 0.02
C ASN A 89 29.59 21.48 1.51
N LEU A 90 29.72 20.42 2.33
CA LEU A 90 29.43 20.48 3.76
C LEU A 90 30.25 21.61 4.43
N PRO A 91 29.60 22.57 5.12
CA PRO A 91 30.27 23.68 5.78
C PRO A 91 31.02 23.23 7.03
N ARG A 92 32.06 23.99 7.38
CA ARG A 92 32.83 23.84 8.63
C ARG A 92 31.91 23.98 9.85
N THR A 93 32.14 23.16 10.88
CA THR A 93 31.26 23.12 12.06
C THR A 93 31.52 24.34 12.96
N ASN A 94 30.48 25.14 13.22
CA ASN A 94 30.51 26.13 14.29
C ASN A 94 30.39 25.41 15.65
N LEU A 95 31.54 25.10 16.26
CA LEU A 95 31.66 24.36 17.51
C LEU A 95 31.28 25.24 18.72
N THR A 96 29.99 25.29 19.02
CA THR A 96 29.47 25.89 20.26
C THR A 96 30.07 25.20 21.50
N PRO A 97 30.25 25.92 22.63
CA PRO A 97 30.74 25.33 23.89
C PRO A 97 29.89 24.15 24.38
N GLU A 98 28.60 24.14 24.06
CA GLU A 98 27.61 23.09 24.37
C GLU A 98 27.88 21.84 23.53
N LEU A 99 27.92 21.97 22.19
CA LEU A 99 28.18 20.84 21.29
C LEU A 99 29.55 20.20 21.56
N LYS A 100 30.55 21.01 21.95
CA LYS A 100 31.88 20.54 22.35
C LYS A 100 31.85 19.69 23.62
N ARG A 101 30.96 19.98 24.58
CA ARG A 101 30.74 19.18 25.80
C ARG A 101 29.97 17.88 25.49
N ASP A 102 28.92 17.94 24.68
CA ASP A 102 28.15 16.75 24.26
C ASP A 102 29.03 15.74 23.51
N LEU A 103 29.92 16.22 22.62
CA LEU A 103 30.91 15.38 21.94
C LEU A 103 31.92 14.74 22.93
N GLN A 104 32.39 15.49 23.94
CA GLN A 104 33.27 14.93 24.98
C GLN A 104 32.56 13.86 25.84
N LEU A 105 31.28 14.03 26.14
CA LEU A 105 30.46 13.02 26.83
C LEU A 105 30.25 11.77 25.97
N LEU A 106 29.99 11.93 24.66
CA LEU A 106 29.91 10.82 23.71
C LEU A 106 31.21 10.03 23.59
N ARG A 107 32.38 10.68 23.75
CA ARG A 107 33.69 10.00 23.85
C ARG A 107 33.80 9.12 25.10
N MET A 108 33.16 9.51 26.20
CA MET A 108 33.19 8.81 27.49
C MET A 108 32.07 7.77 27.67
N ARG A 109 31.26 7.50 26.64
CA ARG A 109 30.11 6.57 26.72
C ARG A 109 30.41 5.17 27.25
N ASP A 110 31.61 4.62 26.99
CA ASP A 110 32.05 3.33 27.54
C ASP A 110 32.10 3.36 29.09
N VAL A 111 32.48 4.50 29.66
CA VAL A 111 32.58 4.73 31.12
C VAL A 111 31.18 5.00 31.69
N VAL A 112 30.37 5.81 31.01
CA VAL A 112 28.98 6.13 31.42
C VAL A 112 28.09 4.88 31.41
N ALA A 113 28.25 4.00 30.42
CA ALA A 113 27.53 2.72 30.32
C ALA A 113 28.20 1.57 31.10
N MET A 114 29.30 1.85 31.81
CA MET A 114 30.09 0.88 32.60
C MET A 114 30.34 -0.46 31.89
N GLY A 115 30.75 -0.41 30.62
CA GLY A 115 31.12 -1.58 29.82
C GLY A 115 29.98 -2.56 29.48
N LYS A 116 28.71 -2.28 29.82
CA LYS A 116 27.57 -3.18 29.50
C LYS A 116 27.21 -3.24 28.01
N GLN A 117 27.78 -2.37 27.19
CA GLN A 117 27.66 -2.36 25.74
C GLN A 117 29.05 -2.10 25.13
N PHE A 118 29.43 -2.87 24.11
CA PHE A 118 30.68 -2.67 23.38
C PHE A 118 30.55 -1.49 22.42
N PHE A 119 31.07 -0.31 22.79
CA PHE A 119 31.33 0.74 21.82
C PHE A 119 32.78 0.66 21.30
N LYS A 120 32.99 1.17 20.08
CA LYS A 120 34.33 1.29 19.52
C LYS A 120 35.06 2.44 20.21
N LYS A 121 36.08 2.11 21.02
CA LYS A 121 36.97 3.08 21.69
C LYS A 121 37.64 3.98 20.64
N GLU A 122 37.52 5.29 20.81
CA GLU A 122 38.08 6.29 19.91
C GLU A 122 39.27 7.00 20.57
N THR A 123 40.48 6.57 20.19
CA THR A 123 41.75 6.95 20.82
C THR A 123 42.42 8.16 20.18
N ARG A 124 41.90 8.68 19.05
CA ARG A 124 42.44 9.88 18.40
C ARG A 124 42.48 11.08 19.36
N LYS A 125 43.57 11.87 19.29
CA LYS A 125 43.71 13.12 20.07
C LYS A 125 42.61 14.10 19.70
N ASP A 126 42.46 14.32 18.41
CA ASP A 126 41.56 15.30 17.80
C ASP A 126 40.19 14.65 17.56
N PHE A 127 39.50 14.33 18.65
CA PHE A 127 38.19 13.66 18.64
C PHE A 127 37.08 14.54 18.04
N VAL A 128 37.19 15.86 18.17
CA VAL A 128 36.16 16.80 17.72
C VAL A 128 36.26 16.98 16.20
N PRO A 129 35.26 16.56 15.40
CA PRO A 129 35.31 16.68 13.95
C PRO A 129 35.19 18.15 13.52
N GLU A 130 36.06 18.57 12.60
CA GLU A 130 36.02 19.92 12.03
C GLU A 130 34.77 20.14 11.15
N TYR A 131 34.27 19.09 10.50
CA TYR A 131 33.06 19.09 9.67
C TYR A 131 32.09 18.02 10.18
N SER A 132 30.90 18.43 10.61
CA SER A 132 29.87 17.54 11.15
C SER A 132 28.49 18.17 11.05
N GLN A 133 27.47 17.33 10.96
CA GLN A 133 26.07 17.75 10.86
C GLN A 133 25.21 16.78 11.67
N VAL A 134 24.45 17.31 12.63
CA VAL A 134 23.44 16.54 13.37
C VAL A 134 22.11 16.73 12.67
N GLY A 135 21.60 15.67 12.05
CA GLY A 135 20.26 15.65 11.44
C GLY A 135 19.23 15.08 12.41
N THR A 136 18.10 15.77 12.60
CA THR A 136 16.92 15.19 13.25
C THR A 136 16.29 14.18 12.29
N ILE A 137 16.10 12.93 12.73
CA ILE A 137 15.37 11.93 11.95
C ILE A 137 13.88 12.28 11.99
N ILE A 138 13.37 12.82 10.89
CA ILE A 138 11.93 13.05 10.71
C ILE A 138 11.31 11.73 10.23
N ALA A 139 10.68 11.02 11.18
CA ALA A 139 9.94 9.78 10.96
C ALA A 139 8.86 9.91 9.89
N GLY A 140 8.50 8.79 9.25
CA GLY A 140 7.46 8.75 8.24
C GLY A 140 6.06 8.81 8.86
N ALA A 141 5.06 9.21 8.07
CA ALA A 141 3.66 9.22 8.52
C ALA A 141 3.08 7.83 8.87
N THR A 142 3.83 6.75 8.59
CA THR A 142 3.53 5.36 8.91
C THR A 142 4.01 4.92 10.29
N ASP A 143 4.86 5.71 10.96
CA ASP A 143 5.46 5.30 12.24
C ASP A 143 4.46 5.55 13.39
N GLY A 144 4.18 4.47 14.14
CA GLY A 144 3.05 4.36 15.06
C GLY A 144 3.02 5.40 16.20
N ALA A 145 1.83 5.75 16.66
CA ALA A 145 1.64 6.87 17.59
C ALA A 145 2.28 6.70 18.98
N ASN A 146 2.54 5.46 19.41
CA ASN A 146 2.93 5.14 20.79
C ASN A 146 4.43 5.33 21.08
N SER A 147 5.25 5.73 20.10
CA SER A 147 6.68 6.10 20.29
C SER A 147 6.91 7.62 20.36
N ARG A 148 5.85 8.42 20.39
CA ARG A 148 5.92 9.89 20.21
C ARG A 148 6.23 10.63 21.51
N LEU A 149 7.51 10.96 21.71
CA LEU A 149 7.90 12.03 22.64
C LEU A 149 7.26 13.36 22.21
N THR A 150 6.44 13.94 23.09
CA THR A 150 5.76 15.22 22.89
C THR A 150 6.76 16.38 22.85
N ARG A 151 6.29 17.57 22.44
CA ARG A 151 7.13 18.79 22.42
C ARG A 151 7.58 19.25 23.82
N LYS A 152 7.02 18.71 24.91
CA LYS A 152 7.52 18.91 26.29
C LYS A 152 8.60 17.89 26.69
N GLU A 153 8.55 16.68 26.15
CA GLU A 153 9.47 15.58 26.51
C GLU A 153 10.74 15.54 25.65
N ARG A 154 10.73 16.19 24.48
CA ARG A 154 11.93 16.48 23.69
C ARG A 154 12.80 17.50 24.43
N LYS A 155 13.77 16.99 25.19
CA LYS A 155 14.74 17.76 25.97
C LYS A 155 15.70 18.54 25.05
N ARG A 156 16.51 19.44 25.64
CA ARG A 156 17.22 20.47 24.85
C ARG A 156 18.54 20.02 24.24
N THR A 157 19.15 18.94 24.73
CA THR A 157 20.42 18.41 24.20
C THR A 157 20.34 16.94 23.82
N ILE A 158 21.23 16.53 22.91
CA ILE A 158 21.33 15.16 22.40
C ILE A 158 21.61 14.19 23.56
N VAL A 159 22.42 14.63 24.52
CA VAL A 159 22.75 13.83 25.71
C VAL A 159 21.53 13.67 26.62
N GLU A 160 20.71 14.71 26.83
CA GLU A 160 19.48 14.59 27.64
C GLU A 160 18.44 13.62 27.02
N GLU A 161 18.38 13.55 25.69
CA GLU A 161 17.51 12.62 24.94
C GLU A 161 18.04 11.18 25.02
N VAL A 162 19.34 10.95 24.77
CA VAL A 162 19.98 9.63 24.86
C VAL A 162 19.96 9.07 26.30
N LEU A 163 20.07 9.92 27.32
CA LEU A 163 20.00 9.52 28.74
C LEU A 163 18.56 9.46 29.28
N SER A 164 17.52 9.64 28.45
CA SER A 164 16.13 9.71 28.91
C SER A 164 15.45 8.36 29.22
N GLY A 165 16.06 7.25 28.82
CA GLY A 165 15.49 5.90 29.01
C GLY A 165 15.29 5.51 30.48
N GLU A 166 14.25 4.70 30.73
CA GLU A 166 13.62 4.47 32.04
C GLU A 166 14.57 4.04 33.18
N ASN A 167 15.71 3.44 32.88
CA ASN A 167 16.65 2.93 33.87
C ASN A 167 17.70 3.94 34.38
N LEU A 168 17.77 5.16 33.83
CA LEU A 168 18.90 6.06 34.10
C LEU A 168 18.72 7.11 35.22
N ALA A 169 17.54 7.22 35.82
CA ALA A 169 17.27 8.16 36.91
C ALA A 169 18.26 8.04 38.09
N LYS A 170 18.75 6.82 38.36
CA LYS A 170 19.72 6.50 39.42
C LYS A 170 21.13 7.08 39.22
N PHE A 171 21.45 7.62 38.03
CA PHE A 171 22.80 8.06 37.68
C PHE A 171 22.93 9.58 37.46
N LYS A 172 21.85 10.35 37.69
CA LYS A 172 21.81 11.80 37.47
C LYS A 172 22.87 12.57 38.29
N GLY A 173 23.13 12.15 39.54
CA GLY A 173 24.18 12.73 40.38
C GLY A 173 25.58 12.59 39.78
N LYS A 174 25.99 11.36 39.41
CA LYS A 174 27.30 11.11 38.75
C LYS A 174 27.50 11.89 37.46
N TYR A 175 26.43 12.20 36.73
CA TYR A 175 26.48 13.07 35.56
C TYR A 175 26.77 14.53 35.94
N GLN A 176 26.17 15.03 37.02
CA GLN A 176 26.44 16.37 37.56
C GLN A 176 27.86 16.46 38.15
N ASP A 177 28.35 15.44 38.87
CA ASP A 177 29.72 15.38 39.39
C ASP A 177 30.76 15.57 38.27
N ILE A 178 30.57 14.88 37.14
CA ILE A 178 31.44 14.96 35.95
C ILE A 178 31.33 16.33 35.25
N GLN A 179 30.16 16.99 35.28
CA GLN A 179 30.02 18.36 34.77
C GLN A 179 30.75 19.39 35.66
N MET A 180 30.74 19.19 36.98
CA MET A 180 31.31 20.15 37.95
C MET A 180 32.81 19.97 38.17
N ASN A 181 33.40 18.79 37.90
CA ASN A 181 34.81 18.53 38.16
C ASN A 181 35.51 17.68 37.07
N PRO A 182 35.92 18.29 35.94
CA PRO A 182 36.58 17.58 34.84
C PRO A 182 38.01 17.13 35.21
N PRO A 183 38.38 15.85 35.02
CA PRO A 183 39.67 15.32 35.45
C PRO A 183 40.85 15.90 34.64
N ARG A 184 41.93 16.28 35.33
CA ARG A 184 43.16 16.80 34.71
C ARG A 184 43.86 15.73 33.86
N LEU A 185 44.41 16.14 32.72
CA LEU A 185 45.07 15.27 31.74
C LEU A 185 46.34 14.60 32.29
N ILE A 186 46.24 13.33 32.68
CA ILE A 186 47.40 12.48 32.98
C ILE A 186 48.14 12.16 31.68
N ARG A 187 49.43 12.52 31.60
CA ARG A 187 50.32 12.10 30.51
C ARG A 187 50.84 10.68 30.80
N PRO A 188 50.78 9.73 29.85
CA PRO A 188 51.52 8.47 30.00
C PRO A 188 53.02 8.72 29.87
N LEU A 189 53.82 8.09 30.76
CA LEU A 189 55.27 8.07 30.66
C LEU A 189 55.73 7.14 29.53
N ARG A 190 56.92 7.43 28.99
CA ARG A 190 57.49 6.76 27.82
C ARG A 190 58.58 5.77 28.27
N PRO A 191 58.51 4.47 27.93
CA PRO A 191 59.65 3.58 28.05
C PRO A 191 60.72 3.95 27.00
N LEU A 192 61.98 4.01 27.41
CA LEU A 192 63.14 4.00 26.54
C LEU A 192 63.83 2.64 26.68
N LEU A 193 64.15 1.99 25.56
CA LEU A 193 65.27 1.04 25.42
C LEU A 193 65.47 0.72 23.92
N GLN A 194 66.70 0.35 23.55
CA GLN A 194 67.13 0.07 22.17
C GLN A 194 67.40 -1.43 21.98
N GLY A 195 67.25 -1.96 20.77
CA GLY A 195 67.53 -3.37 20.43
C GLY A 195 67.72 -3.58 18.92
N GLN A 196 68.88 -4.08 18.55
CA GLN A 196 69.47 -4.14 17.19
C GLN A 196 68.77 -5.12 16.21
N LEU A 197 68.69 -4.74 14.92
CA LEU A 197 69.17 -5.40 13.66
C LEU A 197 69.06 -6.96 13.47
N PRO A 198 69.17 -7.52 12.23
CA PRO A 198 68.87 -7.03 10.86
C PRO A 198 68.25 -8.12 9.90
N LEU A 199 68.37 -7.90 8.58
CA LEU A 199 68.36 -8.85 7.43
C LEU A 199 67.03 -9.26 6.78
N ALA A 200 67.15 -9.78 5.53
CA ALA A 200 66.07 -9.91 4.55
C ALA A 200 66.26 -11.12 3.60
N VAL A 201 65.18 -11.56 2.94
CA VAL A 201 65.18 -12.55 1.84
C VAL A 201 64.16 -12.12 0.78
N SER A 202 64.40 -12.47 -0.50
CA SER A 202 63.63 -12.05 -1.68
C SER A 202 62.68 -13.14 -2.22
N ARG A 203 61.78 -12.77 -3.14
CA ARG A 203 61.57 -13.50 -4.42
C ARG A 203 60.66 -12.81 -5.47
N SER A 204 61.17 -12.81 -6.72
CA SER A 204 60.49 -12.88 -8.03
C SER A 204 59.27 -12.02 -8.41
N SER A 205 59.41 -11.29 -9.51
CA SER A 205 58.36 -10.64 -10.31
C SER A 205 57.55 -11.60 -11.20
N PRO A 206 56.35 -11.21 -11.68
CA PRO A 206 55.71 -11.80 -12.86
C PRO A 206 55.94 -10.97 -14.16
N VAL A 207 55.89 -11.65 -15.30
CA VAL A 207 55.87 -11.08 -16.67
C VAL A 207 54.44 -10.59 -17.01
N GLY A 208 54.24 -9.79 -18.07
CA GLY A 208 52.91 -9.24 -18.42
C GLY A 208 52.65 -9.06 -19.92
N ILE A 209 51.66 -8.19 -20.23
CA ILE A 209 51.14 -7.80 -21.57
C ILE A 209 50.20 -8.86 -22.21
N PRO A 210 49.10 -8.49 -22.92
CA PRO A 210 48.49 -7.16 -23.13
C PRO A 210 47.09 -6.99 -22.49
N ARG A 211 46.59 -5.75 -22.49
CA ARG A 211 45.15 -5.43 -22.38
C ARG A 211 44.61 -5.06 -23.76
N VAL A 212 43.43 -5.55 -24.12
CA VAL A 212 42.65 -5.02 -25.25
C VAL A 212 41.81 -3.82 -24.76
N SER A 213 41.83 -2.71 -25.50
CA SER A 213 41.09 -1.48 -25.16
C SER A 213 40.14 -1.04 -26.27
N THR A 214 38.86 -1.35 -26.11
CA THR A 214 37.80 -0.96 -27.06
C THR A 214 37.09 0.31 -26.57
N GLN A 215 37.50 1.48 -27.06
CA GLN A 215 36.80 2.74 -26.80
C GLN A 215 35.73 2.98 -27.86
N ILE A 216 34.47 3.08 -27.45
CA ILE A 216 33.38 3.53 -28.32
C ILE A 216 33.47 5.05 -28.47
N ARG A 217 33.67 5.55 -29.70
CA ARG A 217 33.53 6.97 -30.03
C ARG A 217 32.17 7.23 -30.66
N THR A 218 31.41 8.14 -30.07
CA THR A 218 30.29 8.81 -30.73
C THR A 218 30.80 9.87 -31.70
N ASN A 219 30.25 9.95 -32.90
CA ASN A 219 30.38 11.11 -33.78
C ASN A 219 29.04 11.32 -34.52
N ALA A 220 28.62 12.58 -34.65
CA ALA A 220 27.43 12.97 -35.40
C ALA A 220 27.66 14.33 -36.06
N SER A 221 27.79 14.35 -37.39
CA SER A 221 27.74 15.54 -38.24
C SER A 221 27.93 15.16 -39.71
N ILE A 222 26.97 15.48 -40.57
CA ILE A 222 27.18 15.70 -42.01
C ILE A 222 26.44 16.99 -42.36
N SER A 223 27.07 17.86 -43.15
CA SER A 223 26.61 19.21 -43.47
C SER A 223 26.02 19.32 -44.88
N ASN A 224 25.26 20.39 -45.12
CA ASN A 224 24.69 20.74 -46.42
C ASN A 224 25.75 20.85 -47.52
N ALA A 225 25.34 20.57 -48.76
CA ALA A 225 25.98 21.05 -49.98
C ALA A 225 24.91 21.53 -50.97
N THR A 226 25.21 22.61 -51.69
CA THR A 226 24.31 23.18 -52.71
C THR A 226 25.14 23.80 -53.83
N THR A 227 24.88 23.43 -55.07
CA THR A 227 25.05 24.22 -56.30
C THR A 227 24.29 23.48 -57.42
N ALA A 228 23.74 24.21 -58.39
CA ALA A 228 22.80 23.68 -59.38
C ALA A 228 23.41 23.59 -60.79
N ALA A 229 22.78 22.77 -61.63
CA ALA A 229 22.82 22.84 -63.09
C ALA A 229 21.43 22.45 -63.64
N LEU A 230 21.01 23.04 -64.76
CA LEU A 230 19.65 22.87 -65.31
C LEU A 230 19.59 21.78 -66.38
N GLN A 231 18.44 21.11 -66.49
CA GLN A 231 17.85 20.71 -67.78
C GLN A 231 16.34 20.41 -67.64
N THR A 232 15.57 20.82 -68.66
CA THR A 232 14.11 20.69 -68.87
C THR A 232 13.82 21.15 -70.32
N PRO A 233 12.61 20.94 -70.88
CA PRO A 233 11.48 20.13 -70.43
C PRO A 233 11.45 18.81 -71.25
N GLU A 234 10.40 18.13 -71.73
CA GLU A 234 8.93 18.27 -71.80
C GLU A 234 8.23 16.90 -71.71
N ASN A 235 7.02 16.85 -71.12
CA ASN A 235 5.81 16.17 -71.62
C ASN A 235 4.77 16.00 -70.48
N ALA A 236 3.76 16.88 -70.44
CA ALA A 236 2.66 16.82 -69.49
C ALA A 236 1.32 16.60 -70.21
N ALA A 237 0.96 15.35 -70.54
CA ALA A 237 -0.40 14.95 -70.98
C ALA A 237 -0.65 13.42 -71.12
N ALA A 238 -0.16 12.53 -70.23
CA ALA A 238 -0.41 11.07 -70.38
C ALA A 238 -0.31 10.25 -69.07
N ALA A 239 -0.99 10.66 -67.98
CA ALA A 239 -0.95 9.93 -66.69
C ALA A 239 -2.21 10.07 -65.81
N ALA A 240 -3.40 10.09 -66.41
CA ALA A 240 -4.61 9.73 -65.67
C ALA A 240 -4.60 8.21 -65.38
N ASP A 241 -5.38 7.78 -64.38
CA ASP A 241 -5.59 6.38 -63.96
C ASP A 241 -4.48 5.66 -63.17
N GLN A 242 -3.57 6.39 -62.50
CA GLN A 242 -2.89 5.89 -61.29
C GLN A 242 -3.02 6.84 -60.09
N GLU A 243 -4.26 7.00 -59.60
CA GLU A 243 -4.48 7.47 -58.24
C GLU A 243 -3.85 6.47 -57.25
N THR A 244 -2.67 6.85 -56.74
CA THR A 244 -2.07 6.16 -55.60
C THR A 244 -3.06 6.19 -54.42
N ARG A 245 -3.38 5.01 -53.87
CA ARG A 245 -4.26 4.88 -52.70
C ARG A 245 -3.58 5.51 -51.48
N VAL A 246 -3.73 6.82 -51.32
CA VAL A 246 -3.36 7.55 -50.10
C VAL A 246 -4.11 6.89 -48.95
N SER A 247 -3.35 6.20 -48.09
CA SER A 247 -3.91 5.41 -46.99
C SER A 247 -4.52 6.35 -45.95
N ARG A 248 -5.82 6.64 -46.11
CA ARG A 248 -6.58 7.51 -45.21
C ARG A 248 -6.53 6.90 -43.81
N MET A 249 -5.82 7.56 -42.90
CA MET A 249 -5.79 7.11 -41.50
C MET A 249 -7.21 7.06 -40.94
N PRO A 250 -7.53 6.09 -40.06
CA PRO A 250 -8.83 6.07 -39.39
C PRO A 250 -9.06 7.40 -38.66
N ARG A 251 -10.27 7.98 -38.77
CA ARG A 251 -10.60 9.30 -38.19
C ARG A 251 -10.26 9.44 -36.69
N ALA A 252 -10.32 8.33 -35.94
CA ALA A 252 -9.92 8.29 -34.53
C ALA A 252 -8.40 8.48 -34.30
N LEU A 253 -7.56 8.02 -35.24
CA LEU A 253 -6.12 8.21 -35.23
C LEU A 253 -5.74 9.61 -35.73
N GLU A 254 -6.40 10.07 -36.81
CA GLU A 254 -6.28 11.44 -37.32
C GLU A 254 -6.61 12.49 -36.23
N ALA A 255 -7.68 12.27 -35.47
CA ALA A 255 -8.09 13.16 -34.38
C ALA A 255 -7.01 13.37 -33.30
N LEU A 256 -6.14 12.39 -33.04
CA LEU A 256 -5.06 12.50 -32.03
C LEU A 256 -3.94 13.46 -32.45
N TYR A 257 -3.79 13.73 -33.75
CA TYR A 257 -2.82 14.71 -34.26
C TYR A 257 -3.39 16.13 -34.31
N LEU A 258 -4.71 16.28 -34.25
CA LEU A 258 -5.40 17.56 -34.15
C LEU A 258 -5.46 18.03 -32.69
N LYS A 259 -5.23 19.33 -32.44
CA LYS A 259 -5.39 19.92 -31.11
C LYS A 259 -6.85 19.77 -30.64
N PRO A 260 -7.10 19.50 -29.34
CA PRO A 260 -8.46 19.37 -28.83
C PRO A 260 -9.18 20.72 -28.96
N LEU A 261 -10.40 20.68 -29.51
CA LEU A 261 -11.27 21.85 -29.61
C LEU A 261 -11.63 22.35 -28.21
N ARG A 262 -11.83 23.66 -28.08
CA ARG A 262 -12.21 24.33 -26.83
C ARG A 262 -13.45 25.18 -27.06
N ARG A 263 -14.18 25.45 -25.99
CA ARG A 263 -15.23 26.47 -25.93
C ARG A 263 -14.73 27.63 -25.07
N GLU A 264 -15.20 28.82 -25.37
CA GLU A 264 -14.95 30.00 -24.55
C GLU A 264 -15.87 29.98 -23.32
N ALA A 265 -15.52 30.78 -22.30
CA ALA A 265 -16.24 30.90 -21.05
C ALA A 265 -16.96 32.26 -21.04
N GLU A 266 -18.22 32.28 -20.61
CA GLU A 266 -19.12 33.43 -20.69
C GLU A 266 -18.99 34.35 -19.46
N TYR A 267 -18.79 33.75 -18.28
CA TYR A 267 -18.65 34.44 -16.99
C TYR A 267 -17.28 34.16 -16.32
N GLY A 268 -16.60 33.08 -16.72
CA GLY A 268 -15.26 32.73 -16.25
C GLY A 268 -15.19 32.14 -14.84
N VAL A 269 -16.32 31.77 -14.25
CA VAL A 269 -16.44 31.27 -12.86
C VAL A 269 -15.88 29.84 -12.77
N PRO A 270 -14.96 29.52 -11.83
CA PRO A 270 -14.37 28.19 -11.74
C PRO A 270 -15.34 27.15 -11.15
N SER A 271 -15.71 26.14 -11.94
CA SER A 271 -16.64 25.06 -11.56
C SER A 271 -15.92 23.78 -11.12
N CYS A 272 -14.76 23.45 -11.71
CA CYS A 272 -13.99 22.27 -11.31
C CYS A 272 -12.49 22.36 -11.62
N ASP A 273 -11.67 21.99 -10.65
CA ASP A 273 -10.21 21.84 -10.75
C ASP A 273 -9.84 20.34 -10.81
N LEU A 274 -9.52 19.84 -12.01
CA LEU A 274 -9.12 18.45 -12.24
C LEU A 274 -7.60 18.30 -12.24
N GLN A 275 -7.05 17.71 -11.18
CA GLN A 275 -5.62 17.41 -11.04
C GLN A 275 -5.31 15.96 -11.42
N LEU A 276 -4.60 15.79 -12.54
CA LEU A 276 -4.11 14.51 -13.04
C LEU A 276 -2.65 14.29 -12.63
N ARG A 277 -2.29 13.07 -12.23
CA ARG A 277 -0.93 12.67 -11.83
C ARG A 277 -0.53 11.33 -12.44
N SER A 278 0.69 11.21 -12.96
CA SER A 278 1.23 9.91 -13.41
C SER A 278 2.77 9.88 -13.35
N TYR A 279 3.33 8.68 -13.50
CA TYR A 279 4.76 8.44 -13.73
C TYR A 279 5.11 8.35 -15.22
N SER A 280 4.12 8.05 -16.08
CA SER A 280 4.29 8.05 -17.54
C SER A 280 3.87 9.39 -18.12
N VAL A 281 4.79 10.05 -18.84
CA VAL A 281 4.50 11.30 -19.56
C VAL A 281 3.43 11.07 -20.63
N ARG A 282 3.61 10.00 -21.42
CA ARG A 282 2.70 9.61 -22.52
C ARG A 282 1.27 9.35 -22.03
N ASN A 283 1.10 8.58 -20.96
CA ASN A 283 -0.23 8.28 -20.40
C ASN A 283 -0.91 9.57 -19.90
N LEU A 284 -0.15 10.42 -19.20
CA LEU A 284 -0.65 11.67 -18.64
C LEU A 284 -1.13 12.64 -19.73
N GLU A 285 -0.37 12.77 -20.81
CA GLU A 285 -0.69 13.70 -21.90
C GLU A 285 -1.83 13.19 -22.79
N PHE A 286 -1.84 11.89 -23.12
CA PHE A 286 -2.96 11.24 -23.81
C PHE A 286 -4.28 11.40 -23.04
N PHE A 287 -4.27 11.19 -21.72
CA PHE A 287 -5.48 11.31 -20.91
C PHE A 287 -5.90 12.77 -20.65
N CYS A 288 -4.96 13.73 -20.66
CA CYS A 288 -5.32 15.15 -20.65
C CYS A 288 -6.05 15.56 -21.93
N ASP A 289 -5.59 15.06 -23.09
CA ASP A 289 -6.23 15.31 -24.38
C ASP A 289 -7.64 14.67 -24.44
N PHE A 290 -7.76 13.40 -24.01
CA PHE A 290 -9.04 12.72 -23.84
C PHE A 290 -10.01 13.51 -22.94
N ALA A 291 -9.53 13.99 -21.78
CA ALA A 291 -10.34 14.75 -20.83
C ALA A 291 -10.86 16.08 -21.41
N LEU A 292 -10.04 16.80 -22.18
CA LEU A 292 -10.44 18.02 -22.88
C LEU A 292 -11.48 17.74 -23.99
N ARG A 293 -11.31 16.66 -24.77
CA ARG A 293 -12.31 16.28 -25.79
C ARG A 293 -13.64 15.88 -25.16
N ALA A 294 -13.61 15.12 -24.07
CA ALA A 294 -14.81 14.76 -23.31
C ALA A 294 -15.55 16.01 -22.78
N ALA A 295 -14.81 17.02 -22.29
CA ALA A 295 -15.40 18.29 -21.87
C ALA A 295 -16.05 19.05 -23.04
N TYR A 296 -15.36 19.14 -24.18
CA TYR A 296 -15.85 19.83 -25.38
C TYR A 296 -17.17 19.24 -25.92
N TYR A 297 -17.29 17.90 -25.93
CA TYR A 297 -18.52 17.21 -26.35
C TYR A 297 -19.66 17.38 -25.34
N LEU A 298 -19.37 17.42 -24.03
CA LEU A 298 -20.35 17.70 -22.98
C LEU A 298 -20.67 19.20 -22.79
N GLY A 299 -20.14 20.08 -23.65
CA GLY A 299 -20.45 21.51 -23.62
C GLY A 299 -19.59 22.36 -22.69
N LEU A 300 -18.67 21.77 -21.95
CA LEU A 300 -17.97 22.40 -20.82
C LEU A 300 -16.75 23.26 -21.26
N PRO A 301 -16.67 24.55 -20.89
CA PRO A 301 -15.51 25.41 -21.13
C PRO A 301 -14.26 24.95 -20.35
N ALA A 302 -13.41 24.13 -20.99
CA ALA A 302 -12.24 23.51 -20.36
C ALA A 302 -10.89 24.15 -20.77
N PHE A 303 -10.11 24.53 -19.75
CA PHE A 303 -8.81 25.17 -19.85
C PHE A 303 -7.70 24.22 -19.37
N GLY A 304 -6.53 24.25 -20.03
CA GLY A 304 -5.38 23.40 -19.70
C GLY A 304 -4.88 22.55 -20.89
N PRO A 305 -4.00 21.56 -20.66
CA PRO A 305 -3.52 21.10 -19.36
C PRO A 305 -2.33 21.95 -18.84
N VAL A 306 -2.51 22.63 -17.71
CA VAL A 306 -1.45 23.43 -17.07
C VAL A 306 -0.45 22.52 -16.36
N PRO A 307 0.87 22.63 -16.59
CA PRO A 307 1.87 21.81 -15.90
C PRO A 307 2.03 22.23 -14.43
N LEU A 308 1.72 21.32 -13.50
CA LEU A 308 1.93 21.53 -12.07
C LEU A 308 3.32 21.02 -11.62
N PRO A 309 3.88 21.53 -10.52
CA PRO A 309 5.18 21.10 -10.00
C PRO A 309 5.31 19.58 -9.83
N ARG A 310 6.40 19.01 -10.38
CA ARG A 310 6.70 17.58 -10.31
C ARG A 310 7.05 17.14 -8.89
N MET A 311 6.48 16.01 -8.45
CA MET A 311 6.79 15.39 -7.17
C MET A 311 7.83 14.28 -7.37
N THR A 312 9.09 14.59 -7.11
CA THR A 312 10.18 13.60 -7.09
C THR A 312 10.23 12.92 -5.72
N LYS A 313 10.09 11.60 -5.68
CA LYS A 313 10.42 10.78 -4.50
C LYS A 313 11.71 10.00 -4.77
N ARG A 314 12.59 9.90 -3.78
CA ARG A 314 13.89 9.23 -3.88
C ARG A 314 14.00 8.13 -2.84
N TRP A 315 14.66 7.03 -3.21
CA TRP A 315 14.99 5.92 -2.33
C TRP A 315 16.44 5.50 -2.56
N THR A 316 17.14 5.13 -1.49
CA THR A 316 18.47 4.53 -1.56
C THR A 316 18.34 3.07 -1.15
N VAL A 317 18.65 2.16 -2.07
CA VAL A 317 18.49 0.70 -1.89
C VAL A 317 19.87 0.05 -1.90
N PRO A 318 20.19 -0.85 -0.96
CA PRO A 318 21.43 -1.61 -1.00
C PRO A 318 21.37 -2.68 -2.10
N LYS A 319 22.27 -2.58 -3.09
CA LYS A 319 22.51 -3.52 -4.19
C LYS A 319 23.11 -4.86 -3.72
N SER A 320 23.63 -4.92 -2.50
CA SER A 320 24.08 -6.16 -1.85
C SER A 320 23.89 -6.11 -0.34
N THR A 321 23.91 -7.27 0.30
CA THR A 321 23.72 -7.46 1.76
C THR A 321 24.75 -6.71 2.61
N PHE A 322 25.89 -6.31 2.03
CA PHE A 322 26.95 -5.59 2.74
C PHE A 322 26.78 -4.08 2.59
N ILE A 323 26.34 -3.42 3.67
CA ILE A 323 25.99 -1.99 3.68
C ILE A 323 27.25 -1.11 3.60
N PHE A 324 27.76 -0.90 2.38
CA PHE A 324 28.86 0.01 2.07
C PHE A 324 28.40 1.16 1.16
N LYS A 325 29.04 2.34 1.22
CA LYS A 325 28.68 3.50 0.36
C LYS A 325 28.73 3.18 -1.15
N LYS A 326 29.56 2.22 -1.59
CA LYS A 326 29.62 1.73 -2.99
C LYS A 326 28.55 0.69 -3.36
N SER A 327 27.81 0.16 -2.39
CA SER A 327 26.72 -0.80 -2.60
C SER A 327 25.34 -0.13 -2.64
N GLN A 328 25.24 1.18 -2.44
CA GLN A 328 23.97 1.90 -2.39
C GLN A 328 23.61 2.45 -3.77
N GLU A 329 22.41 2.10 -4.25
CA GLU A 329 21.85 2.53 -5.54
C GLU A 329 20.67 3.48 -5.29
N ASN A 330 20.65 4.61 -5.99
CA ASN A 330 19.65 5.67 -5.79
C ASN A 330 18.59 5.64 -6.89
N PHE A 331 17.36 5.29 -6.52
CA PHE A 331 16.20 5.31 -7.41
C PHE A 331 15.41 6.60 -7.19
N GLU A 332 15.00 7.27 -8.26
CA GLU A 332 14.03 8.36 -8.17
C GLU A 332 12.80 8.12 -9.06
N ARG A 333 11.62 8.36 -8.49
CA ARG A 333 10.34 8.34 -9.20
C ARG A 333 9.80 9.75 -9.26
N ILE A 334 9.92 10.35 -10.44
CA ILE A 334 9.32 11.63 -10.77
C ILE A 334 7.84 11.40 -11.06
N THR A 335 6.96 12.07 -10.32
CA THR A 335 5.53 12.10 -10.60
C THR A 335 5.22 13.42 -11.28
N LEU A 336 4.80 13.37 -12.55
CA LEU A 336 4.33 14.56 -13.26
C LEU A 336 2.86 14.82 -12.90
N ARG A 337 2.49 16.10 -12.94
CA ARG A 337 1.13 16.58 -12.67
C ARG A 337 0.67 17.53 -13.77
N ARG A 338 -0.64 17.54 -14.02
CA ARG A 338 -1.35 18.46 -14.90
C ARG A 338 -2.62 18.92 -14.20
N LEU A 339 -3.05 20.15 -14.48
CA LEU A 339 -4.33 20.71 -14.06
C LEU A 339 -5.17 21.02 -15.30
N ILE A 340 -6.42 20.57 -15.30
CA ILE A 340 -7.46 21.00 -16.24
C ILE A 340 -8.50 21.73 -15.38
N GLN A 341 -8.92 22.93 -15.79
CA GLN A 341 -9.93 23.72 -15.09
C GLN A 341 -11.17 23.85 -15.98
N ILE A 342 -12.35 23.59 -15.42
CA ILE A 342 -13.63 23.93 -16.07
C ILE A 342 -14.13 25.24 -15.48
N ARG A 343 -14.59 26.13 -16.37
CA ARG A 343 -15.32 27.35 -16.02
C ARG A 343 -16.75 27.26 -16.55
N ASP A 344 -17.68 27.92 -15.88
CA ASP A 344 -19.10 28.04 -16.26
C ASP A 344 -19.80 26.70 -16.57
N GLY A 345 -19.37 25.61 -15.93
CA GLY A 345 -19.94 24.28 -16.09
C GLY A 345 -21.03 24.01 -15.06
N HIS A 346 -22.22 23.59 -15.53
CA HIS A 346 -23.31 23.13 -14.66
C HIS A 346 -22.84 21.94 -13.79
N PRO A 347 -23.13 21.92 -12.47
CA PRO A 347 -22.57 20.93 -11.55
C PRO A 347 -22.86 19.49 -11.96
N GLU A 348 -24.08 19.20 -12.41
CA GLU A 348 -24.47 17.86 -12.91
C GLU A 348 -23.64 17.44 -14.13
N THR A 349 -23.46 18.33 -15.12
CA THR A 349 -22.70 18.05 -16.33
C THR A 349 -21.22 17.85 -16.03
N VAL A 350 -20.69 18.59 -15.04
CA VAL A 350 -19.34 18.39 -14.48
C VAL A 350 -19.22 17.05 -13.76
N GLN A 351 -20.22 16.63 -12.97
CA GLN A 351 -20.25 15.31 -12.34
C GLN A 351 -20.31 14.18 -13.38
N VAL A 352 -21.15 14.30 -14.41
CA VAL A 352 -21.22 13.36 -15.55
C VAL A 352 -19.89 13.27 -16.28
N TRP A 353 -19.22 14.39 -16.53
CA TRP A 353 -17.86 14.42 -17.10
C TRP A 353 -16.86 13.68 -16.20
N LEU A 354 -16.82 13.97 -14.90
CA LEU A 354 -15.93 13.30 -13.95
C LEU A 354 -16.19 11.78 -13.85
N ALA A 355 -17.46 11.36 -13.85
CA ALA A 355 -17.85 9.96 -13.87
C ALA A 355 -17.42 9.27 -15.18
N PHE A 356 -17.56 9.94 -16.33
CA PHE A 356 -17.07 9.44 -17.61
C PHE A 356 -15.54 9.30 -17.63
N LEU A 357 -14.80 10.29 -17.10
CA LEU A 357 -13.34 10.19 -16.96
C LEU A 357 -12.92 9.08 -15.99
N GLN A 358 -13.66 8.85 -14.91
CA GLN A 358 -13.40 7.76 -13.97
C GLN A 358 -13.65 6.39 -14.62
N LYS A 359 -14.74 6.23 -15.39
CA LYS A 359 -15.06 5.01 -16.14
C LYS A 359 -14.02 4.66 -17.20
N HIS A 360 -13.43 5.68 -17.83
CA HIS A 360 -12.43 5.52 -18.90
C HIS A 360 -10.99 5.84 -18.43
N ALA A 361 -10.72 5.77 -17.12
CA ALA A 361 -9.44 6.13 -16.53
C ALA A 361 -8.28 5.25 -17.04
N TYR A 362 -7.34 5.85 -17.77
CA TYR A 362 -6.21 5.12 -18.35
C TYR A 362 -5.19 4.67 -17.26
N TYR A 363 -4.56 3.51 -17.47
CA TYR A 363 -3.76 2.87 -16.42
C TYR A 363 -2.58 3.73 -15.95
N GLY A 364 -2.31 3.68 -14.64
CA GLY A 364 -1.24 4.44 -14.00
C GLY A 364 -1.52 5.94 -13.82
N ILE A 365 -2.77 6.39 -13.97
CA ILE A 365 -3.17 7.79 -13.77
C ILE A 365 -3.98 7.90 -12.47
N GLY A 366 -3.54 8.81 -11.60
CA GLY A 366 -4.33 9.23 -10.44
C GLY A 366 -5.10 10.49 -10.76
N MET A 367 -6.37 10.52 -10.37
CA MET A 367 -7.24 11.69 -10.48
C MET A 367 -7.44 12.35 -9.11
N LYS A 368 -7.70 13.66 -9.07
CA LYS A 368 -8.35 14.38 -7.97
C LYS A 368 -9.09 15.57 -8.58
N ALA A 369 -10.41 15.60 -8.43
CA ALA A 369 -11.19 16.80 -8.69
C ALA A 369 -11.38 17.60 -7.39
N ASN A 370 -11.41 18.92 -7.48
CA ASN A 370 -12.18 19.76 -6.56
C ASN A 370 -13.34 20.30 -7.41
N VAL A 371 -14.59 20.20 -6.94
CA VAL A 371 -15.78 20.73 -7.63
C VAL A 371 -16.37 21.84 -6.76
N TRP A 372 -16.84 22.91 -7.40
CA TRP A 372 -17.58 23.98 -6.76
C TRP A 372 -19.01 23.96 -7.28
N GLU A 373 -19.96 23.96 -6.36
CA GLU A 373 -21.39 23.98 -6.64
C GLU A 373 -21.94 25.34 -6.22
N PHE A 374 -22.69 25.97 -7.11
CA PHE A 374 -23.25 27.30 -6.93
C PHE A 374 -24.77 27.23 -6.83
N SER A 375 -25.25 26.83 -5.65
CA SER A 375 -26.67 26.96 -5.31
C SER A 375 -27.03 28.44 -5.10
N LYS A 376 -28.25 28.82 -5.46
CA LYS A 376 -28.81 30.10 -4.98
C LYS A 376 -29.01 30.00 -3.46
N LEU A 377 -28.68 31.06 -2.72
CA LEU A 377 -29.10 31.16 -1.32
C LEU A 377 -30.65 31.16 -1.27
N GLY A 378 -31.23 30.27 -0.45
CA GLY A 378 -32.69 30.18 -0.24
C GLY A 378 -33.40 28.95 -0.80
N VAL A 379 -32.75 28.14 -1.65
CA VAL A 379 -33.37 27.01 -2.38
C VAL A 379 -34.10 25.98 -1.51
N GLY A 380 -33.79 25.89 -0.21
CA GLY A 380 -34.55 25.03 0.72
C GLY A 380 -36.05 25.30 0.72
N LYS A 381 -36.49 26.57 0.73
CA LYS A 381 -37.93 26.90 0.75
C LYS A 381 -38.63 26.64 -0.59
N ASP A 382 -37.91 26.82 -1.70
CA ASP A 382 -38.41 26.46 -3.03
C ASP A 382 -38.45 24.94 -3.21
N MET A 383 -37.52 24.19 -2.59
CA MET A 383 -37.54 22.73 -2.56
C MET A 383 -38.70 22.20 -1.74
N ASP A 384 -38.95 22.68 -0.53
CA ASP A 384 -40.08 22.21 0.29
C ASP A 384 -41.42 22.43 -0.45
N ALA A 385 -41.64 23.63 -1.01
CA ALA A 385 -42.86 23.95 -1.76
C ALA A 385 -42.98 23.18 -3.10
N SER A 386 -41.87 22.86 -3.78
CA SER A 386 -41.89 22.03 -4.99
C SER A 386 -41.90 20.53 -4.71
N VAL A 387 -41.50 20.08 -3.52
CA VAL A 387 -41.72 18.72 -3.02
C VAL A 387 -43.20 18.50 -2.77
N GLU A 388 -43.91 19.39 -2.05
CA GLU A 388 -45.37 19.25 -1.87
C GLU A 388 -46.12 19.20 -3.22
N GLN A 389 -45.73 20.03 -4.20
CA GLN A 389 -46.31 20.00 -5.55
C GLN A 389 -45.92 18.77 -6.37
N THR A 390 -44.69 18.25 -6.22
CA THR A 390 -44.26 17.03 -6.92
C THR A 390 -44.76 15.76 -6.25
N GLU A 391 -45.02 15.75 -4.93
CA GLU A 391 -45.73 14.68 -4.23
C GLU A 391 -47.18 14.60 -4.72
N GLN A 392 -47.91 15.73 -4.82
CA GLN A 392 -49.26 15.73 -5.42
C GLN A 392 -49.24 15.22 -6.88
N LEU A 393 -48.28 15.66 -7.69
CA LEU A 393 -48.09 15.19 -9.07
C LEU A 393 -47.49 13.78 -9.20
N LEU A 394 -47.02 13.18 -8.11
CA LEU A 394 -46.58 11.79 -8.01
C LEU A 394 -47.75 10.91 -7.55
N GLU A 395 -48.54 11.36 -6.58
CA GLU A 395 -49.74 10.68 -6.07
C GLU A 395 -50.77 10.49 -7.20
N ASP A 396 -51.06 11.53 -7.98
CA ASP A 396 -51.92 11.45 -9.18
C ASP A 396 -51.38 10.43 -10.21
N LYS A 397 -50.04 10.37 -10.38
CA LYS A 397 -49.40 9.42 -11.30
C LYS A 397 -49.29 8.00 -10.72
N TRP A 398 -49.29 7.86 -9.41
CA TRP A 398 -49.29 6.57 -8.71
C TRP A 398 -50.69 5.96 -8.68
N GLN A 399 -51.74 6.79 -8.55
CA GLN A 399 -53.12 6.36 -8.82
C GLN A 399 -53.29 5.85 -10.26
N HIS A 400 -52.64 6.48 -11.25
CA HIS A 400 -52.56 5.97 -12.63
C HIS A 400 -51.66 4.73 -12.83
N LEU A 401 -50.79 4.38 -11.88
CA LEU A 401 -49.92 3.19 -11.94
C LEU A 401 -50.48 1.96 -11.22
N GLY A 402 -51.63 2.10 -10.57
CA GLY A 402 -52.67 1.08 -10.40
C GLY A 402 -52.24 -0.35 -10.02
N TYR A 403 -52.29 -0.67 -8.73
CA TYR A 403 -52.23 -2.07 -8.26
C TYR A 403 -53.32 -2.45 -7.24
N LEU A 404 -54.58 -2.37 -7.67
CA LEU A 404 -55.67 -3.20 -7.15
C LEU A 404 -56.79 -3.35 -8.20
N GLU A 405 -57.47 -4.50 -8.20
CA GLU A 405 -58.75 -4.77 -8.88
C GLU A 405 -58.81 -4.76 -10.44
N ARG A 406 -58.28 -5.83 -11.04
CA ARG A 406 -59.12 -6.83 -11.76
C ARG A 406 -59.96 -6.37 -12.99
N ARG A 407 -59.28 -6.22 -14.14
CA ARG A 407 -59.63 -6.83 -15.46
C ARG A 407 -60.91 -6.34 -16.21
N LYS A 408 -60.74 -5.63 -17.35
CA LYS A 408 -61.35 -5.97 -18.67
C LYS A 408 -60.96 -5.06 -19.86
N GLU A 409 -60.97 -5.69 -21.05
CA GLU A 409 -61.27 -5.17 -22.40
C GLU A 409 -60.39 -4.09 -23.12
N HIS A 410 -59.84 -4.53 -24.27
CA HIS A 410 -59.71 -3.87 -25.60
C HIS A 410 -58.82 -2.61 -25.82
N LYS A 411 -58.17 -2.41 -27.00
CA LYS A 411 -57.71 -3.28 -28.12
C LYS A 411 -56.58 -2.53 -28.91
N PRO A 412 -55.91 -3.09 -29.94
CA PRO A 412 -54.53 -2.70 -30.29
C PRO A 412 -54.37 -1.57 -31.32
N TYR A 413 -53.16 -0.99 -31.36
CA TYR A 413 -52.60 -0.30 -32.53
C TYR A 413 -51.63 -1.23 -33.30
N THR A 414 -51.57 -1.09 -34.62
CA THR A 414 -50.93 -2.06 -35.54
C THR A 414 -49.45 -1.78 -35.81
N LYS A 415 -48.65 -2.85 -36.01
CA LYS A 415 -47.22 -2.78 -36.37
C LYS A 415 -47.01 -3.14 -37.85
N GLY A 416 -46.09 -2.43 -38.52
CA GLY A 416 -45.51 -2.89 -39.80
C GLY A 416 -44.57 -4.09 -39.62
N PRO A 417 -44.34 -4.91 -40.65
CA PRO A 417 -43.60 -6.17 -40.55
C PRO A 417 -42.07 -5.95 -40.54
N GLY A 418 -41.34 -6.81 -39.83
CA GLY A 418 -39.87 -6.81 -39.82
C GLY A 418 -39.30 -7.51 -38.59
N GLU A 419 -39.22 -6.80 -37.48
CA GLU A 419 -38.51 -7.28 -36.28
C GLU A 419 -39.45 -7.61 -35.11
N GLN A 420 -39.23 -8.78 -34.50
CA GLN A 420 -39.68 -9.07 -33.16
C GLN A 420 -38.64 -8.53 -32.17
N LEU A 421 -39.06 -7.61 -31.30
CA LEU A 421 -38.26 -7.28 -30.12
C LEU A 421 -38.27 -8.50 -29.18
N PRO A 422 -37.14 -8.83 -28.53
CA PRO A 422 -37.12 -9.85 -27.48
C PRO A 422 -38.14 -9.49 -26.39
N LYS A 423 -38.75 -10.51 -25.77
CA LYS A 423 -39.82 -10.28 -24.78
C LYS A 423 -39.21 -9.60 -23.55
N ALA A 424 -40.02 -8.85 -22.81
CA ALA A 424 -39.58 -8.19 -21.58
C ALA A 424 -38.91 -9.17 -20.60
N ALA A 425 -39.43 -10.41 -20.49
CA ALA A 425 -38.82 -11.48 -19.69
C ALA A 425 -37.43 -11.91 -20.20
N ASP A 426 -37.24 -12.02 -21.52
CA ASP A 426 -35.94 -12.38 -22.12
C ASP A 426 -34.90 -11.29 -21.85
N VAL A 427 -35.32 -10.02 -21.96
CA VAL A 427 -34.48 -8.83 -21.66
C VAL A 427 -34.18 -8.71 -20.17
N GLU A 428 -35.15 -8.99 -19.31
CA GLU A 428 -34.99 -8.98 -17.86
C GLU A 428 -34.09 -10.12 -17.37
N GLU A 429 -34.22 -11.33 -17.92
CA GLU A 429 -33.30 -12.43 -17.63
C GLU A 429 -31.88 -12.12 -18.12
N PHE A 430 -31.72 -11.51 -19.31
CA PHE A 430 -30.43 -11.06 -19.84
C PHE A 430 -29.78 -9.98 -18.96
N LEU A 431 -30.54 -8.95 -18.58
CA LEU A 431 -30.07 -7.90 -17.66
C LEU A 431 -29.76 -8.47 -16.28
N ALA A 432 -30.51 -9.47 -15.80
CA ALA A 432 -30.20 -10.20 -14.59
C ALA A 432 -28.94 -11.06 -14.75
N SER A 433 -28.70 -11.73 -15.88
CA SER A 433 -27.45 -12.49 -16.11
C SER A 433 -26.23 -11.58 -16.16
N GLU A 434 -26.35 -10.40 -16.75
CA GLU A 434 -25.22 -9.47 -16.85
C GLU A 434 -24.96 -8.74 -15.53
N ARG A 435 -26.00 -8.41 -14.74
CA ARG A 435 -25.84 -7.99 -13.34
C ARG A 435 -25.16 -9.07 -12.49
N ARG A 436 -25.50 -10.35 -12.68
CA ARG A 436 -24.84 -11.50 -12.02
C ARG A 436 -23.35 -11.61 -12.43
N ARG A 437 -23.02 -11.53 -13.73
CA ARG A 437 -21.62 -11.51 -14.24
C ARG A 437 -20.81 -10.34 -13.71
N ILE A 438 -21.38 -9.14 -13.62
CA ILE A 438 -20.69 -7.93 -13.16
C ILE A 438 -20.45 -7.95 -11.63
N ALA A 439 -21.37 -8.55 -10.85
CA ALA A 439 -21.26 -8.63 -9.39
C ALA A 439 -20.41 -9.81 -8.88
N GLY A 440 -20.08 -10.79 -9.73
CA GLY A 440 -19.41 -12.04 -9.34
C GLY A 440 -20.28 -13.02 -8.52
N GLY A 441 -21.43 -12.56 -8.03
CA GLY A 441 -22.36 -13.35 -7.21
C GLY A 441 -23.06 -14.45 -8.00
N ARG A 442 -22.92 -15.68 -7.51
CA ARG A 442 -23.55 -16.90 -8.04
C ARG A 442 -25.08 -16.88 -7.98
N ARG A 443 -25.72 -17.79 -8.73
CA ARG A 443 -27.15 -18.08 -8.56
C ARG A 443 -27.40 -18.65 -7.15
N ALA A 444 -28.45 -18.18 -6.48
CA ALA A 444 -28.95 -18.82 -5.27
C ALA A 444 -29.42 -20.25 -5.62
N GLY A 445 -28.65 -21.25 -5.18
CA GLY A 445 -28.83 -22.66 -5.55
C GLY A 445 -27.57 -23.31 -6.18
N GLU A 446 -26.53 -22.55 -6.51
CA GLU A 446 -25.25 -23.14 -6.90
C GLU A 446 -24.53 -23.84 -5.73
N LYS A 447 -23.90 -24.97 -6.06
CA LYS A 447 -23.10 -25.82 -5.16
C LYS A 447 -21.93 -25.05 -4.56
N ARG A 448 -21.84 -25.03 -3.22
CA ARG A 448 -20.69 -24.42 -2.52
C ARG A 448 -19.61 -25.48 -2.31
N ILE A 449 -18.41 -25.20 -2.82
CA ILE A 449 -17.18 -25.92 -2.45
C ILE A 449 -16.47 -25.04 -1.41
N ILE A 450 -16.30 -25.55 -0.19
CA ILE A 450 -15.60 -24.86 0.90
C ILE A 450 -14.23 -25.52 1.09
N PHE A 451 -13.16 -24.76 0.91
CA PHE A 451 -11.79 -25.24 1.13
C PHE A 451 -11.18 -24.58 2.36
N SER A 452 -10.53 -25.36 3.21
CA SER A 452 -9.71 -24.84 4.31
C SER A 452 -8.50 -25.74 4.58
N ALA A 453 -7.48 -25.21 5.24
CA ALA A 453 -6.20 -25.91 5.43
C ALA A 453 -5.56 -25.64 6.80
N ILE A 454 -4.78 -26.62 7.29
CA ILE A 454 -3.98 -26.50 8.52
C ILE A 454 -2.60 -27.12 8.34
N GLN A 455 -1.55 -26.41 8.79
CA GLN A 455 -0.19 -26.95 8.78
C GLN A 455 -0.06 -28.09 9.80
N PRO A 456 0.53 -29.26 9.43
CA PRO A 456 0.84 -30.33 10.37
C PRO A 456 1.88 -29.83 11.37
N THR A 457 1.38 -29.36 12.51
CA THR A 457 2.16 -28.95 13.68
C THR A 457 1.85 -29.87 14.87
N GLY A 458 1.52 -31.14 14.59
CA GLY A 458 1.23 -32.15 15.60
C GLY A 458 -0.08 -31.86 16.32
N VAL A 459 -0.13 -32.19 17.62
CA VAL A 459 -1.31 -31.89 18.45
C VAL A 459 -1.66 -30.39 18.38
N PRO A 460 -2.88 -30.02 17.94
CA PRO A 460 -3.33 -28.63 17.96
C PRO A 460 -3.42 -28.08 19.38
N HIS A 461 -3.21 -26.77 19.54
CA HIS A 461 -3.50 -26.06 20.78
C HIS A 461 -4.93 -25.49 20.79
N LEU A 462 -5.44 -25.16 21.97
CA LEU A 462 -6.79 -24.64 22.20
C LEU A 462 -7.15 -23.46 21.27
N GLY A 463 -6.20 -22.56 21.04
CA GLY A 463 -6.36 -21.45 20.08
C GLY A 463 -6.52 -21.87 18.60
N ASN A 464 -6.06 -23.05 18.17
CA ASN A 464 -6.39 -23.59 16.85
C ASN A 464 -7.82 -24.16 16.82
N TYR A 465 -8.25 -24.78 17.92
CA TYR A 465 -9.57 -25.39 18.05
C TYR A 465 -10.69 -24.35 18.05
N LEU A 466 -10.65 -23.40 19.00
CA LEU A 466 -11.65 -22.33 19.10
C LEU A 466 -11.56 -21.32 17.94
N GLY A 467 -10.40 -21.20 17.30
CA GLY A 467 -10.18 -20.29 16.16
C GLY A 467 -10.53 -20.86 14.79
N ALA A 468 -10.49 -22.19 14.59
CA ALA A 468 -10.72 -22.80 13.27
C ALA A 468 -11.34 -24.20 13.32
N LEU A 469 -10.78 -25.16 14.07
CA LEU A 469 -11.18 -26.57 13.90
C LEU A 469 -12.60 -26.87 14.39
N ARG A 470 -13.07 -26.17 15.43
CA ARG A 470 -14.48 -26.21 15.86
C ARG A 470 -15.41 -25.63 14.80
N GLU A 471 -14.96 -24.60 14.06
CA GLU A 471 -15.73 -24.05 12.95
C GLU A 471 -15.80 -25.02 11.76
N TRP A 472 -14.74 -25.78 11.48
CA TRP A 472 -14.79 -26.82 10.44
C TRP A 472 -15.85 -27.89 10.75
N LYS A 473 -15.96 -28.29 12.02
CA LYS A 473 -17.05 -29.15 12.49
C LYS A 473 -18.41 -28.49 12.30
N ARG A 474 -18.56 -27.22 12.70
CA ARG A 474 -19.81 -26.47 12.53
C ARG A 474 -20.22 -26.31 11.05
N LEU A 475 -19.26 -26.08 10.16
CA LEU A 475 -19.46 -26.00 8.71
C LEU A 475 -19.88 -27.36 8.12
N GLN A 476 -19.32 -28.47 8.63
CA GLN A 476 -19.77 -29.81 8.28
C GLN A 476 -21.21 -30.05 8.73
N ASP A 477 -21.52 -29.76 9.99
CA ASP A 477 -22.81 -30.10 10.57
C ASP A 477 -23.96 -29.23 10.02
N ASN A 478 -23.64 -28.03 9.51
CA ASN A 478 -24.57 -27.13 8.81
C ASN A 478 -24.43 -27.16 7.27
N ALA A 479 -23.72 -28.14 6.69
CA ALA A 479 -23.59 -28.28 5.24
C ALA A 479 -24.93 -28.68 4.60
N ARG A 480 -25.27 -28.05 3.47
CA ARG A 480 -26.48 -28.37 2.71
C ARG A 480 -26.24 -29.60 1.84
N PRO A 481 -27.29 -30.37 1.49
CA PRO A 481 -27.18 -31.43 0.48
C PRO A 481 -26.57 -30.88 -0.82
N GLY A 482 -25.41 -31.42 -1.21
CA GLY A 482 -24.66 -31.00 -2.40
C GLY A 482 -23.50 -30.04 -2.15
N ASP A 483 -23.38 -29.40 -0.97
CA ASP A 483 -22.16 -28.68 -0.60
C ASP A 483 -20.96 -29.65 -0.49
N GLU A 484 -19.77 -29.21 -0.90
CA GLU A 484 -18.51 -29.95 -0.75
C GLU A 484 -17.61 -29.27 0.28
N LEU A 485 -16.95 -30.09 1.11
CA LEU A 485 -16.06 -29.65 2.18
C LEU A 485 -14.70 -30.30 1.97
N ILE A 486 -13.64 -29.49 1.88
CA ILE A 486 -12.29 -29.95 1.57
C ILE A 486 -11.32 -29.38 2.61
N PHE A 487 -10.70 -30.28 3.38
CA PHE A 487 -9.79 -29.97 4.48
C PHE A 487 -8.39 -30.53 4.19
N SER A 488 -7.44 -29.65 3.92
CA SER A 488 -6.06 -30.03 3.56
C SER A 488 -5.09 -29.92 4.74
N ILE A 489 -4.33 -30.99 4.99
CA ILE A 489 -3.18 -30.96 5.90
C ILE A 489 -1.97 -30.55 5.07
N VAL A 490 -1.57 -29.28 5.21
CA VAL A 490 -0.62 -28.60 4.31
C VAL A 490 0.84 -28.78 4.72
N ASP A 491 1.38 -29.94 4.37
CA ASP A 491 2.77 -30.33 4.64
C ASP A 491 3.81 -29.69 3.70
N LEU A 492 3.45 -29.26 2.48
CA LEU A 492 4.35 -28.46 1.64
C LEU A 492 4.56 -27.05 2.21
N HIS A 493 3.51 -26.47 2.83
CA HIS A 493 3.67 -25.22 3.60
C HIS A 493 4.49 -25.42 4.88
N ALA A 494 4.45 -26.61 5.50
CA ALA A 494 5.21 -26.86 6.74
C ALA A 494 6.74 -26.90 6.52
N ILE A 495 7.20 -27.28 5.31
CA ILE A 495 8.63 -27.34 4.94
C ILE A 495 9.20 -26.02 4.40
N THR A 496 8.43 -24.92 4.37
CA THR A 496 9.00 -23.59 4.07
C THR A 496 9.95 -23.10 5.17
N VAL A 497 9.92 -23.75 6.33
CA VAL A 497 10.89 -23.65 7.44
C VAL A 497 11.51 -25.04 7.63
N PRO A 498 12.81 -25.19 7.92
CA PRO A 498 13.43 -26.50 8.16
C PRO A 498 12.73 -27.31 9.26
N ARG A 499 12.54 -28.61 9.03
CA ARG A 499 11.89 -29.59 9.92
C ARG A 499 12.62 -30.93 9.90
N GLY A 500 12.48 -31.71 10.97
CA GLY A 500 12.91 -33.12 10.96
C GLY A 500 11.95 -33.98 10.11
N ARG A 501 12.47 -35.04 9.48
CA ARG A 501 11.64 -35.99 8.72
C ARG A 501 10.67 -36.72 9.65
N GLU A 502 11.19 -37.23 10.75
CA GLU A 502 10.49 -38.01 11.77
C GLU A 502 9.48 -37.12 12.50
N GLU A 503 9.87 -35.86 12.73
CA GLU A 503 9.00 -34.82 13.27
C GLU A 503 7.79 -34.57 12.36
N LEU A 504 8.01 -34.36 11.05
CA LEU A 504 6.95 -34.06 10.08
C LEU A 504 6.02 -35.26 9.86
N VAL A 505 6.55 -36.48 9.77
CA VAL A 505 5.73 -37.70 9.65
C VAL A 505 4.84 -37.86 10.89
N ARG A 506 5.39 -37.70 12.10
CA ARG A 506 4.62 -37.74 13.35
C ARG A 506 3.61 -36.59 13.44
N ASP A 507 4.01 -35.35 13.15
CA ASP A 507 3.13 -34.17 13.21
C ASP A 507 1.98 -34.26 12.16
N LYS A 508 2.18 -34.95 11.03
CA LYS A 508 1.12 -35.28 10.05
C LYS A 508 0.10 -36.28 10.59
N THR A 509 0.54 -37.44 11.06
CA THR A 509 -0.35 -38.49 11.60
C THR A 509 -1.14 -37.98 12.81
N GLN A 510 -0.47 -37.22 13.69
CA GLN A 510 -1.13 -36.56 14.82
C GLN A 510 -2.16 -35.51 14.38
N MET A 511 -1.92 -34.74 13.31
CA MET A 511 -2.91 -33.79 12.81
C MET A 511 -4.16 -34.51 12.28
N LEU A 512 -4.00 -35.56 11.48
CA LEU A 512 -5.13 -36.34 10.97
C LEU A 512 -5.95 -36.97 12.10
N ALA A 513 -5.31 -37.60 13.08
CA ALA A 513 -5.98 -38.14 14.26
C ALA A 513 -6.72 -37.07 15.08
N ALA A 514 -6.18 -35.85 15.19
CA ALA A 514 -6.84 -34.73 15.88
C ALA A 514 -8.08 -34.22 15.12
N LEU A 515 -8.02 -34.09 13.79
CA LEU A 515 -9.16 -33.70 12.97
C LEU A 515 -10.32 -34.70 13.08
N LEU A 516 -10.02 -36.00 13.06
CA LEU A 516 -11.01 -37.06 13.24
C LEU A 516 -11.57 -37.10 14.68
N ALA A 517 -10.73 -36.87 15.70
CA ALA A 517 -11.15 -36.86 17.10
C ALA A 517 -12.10 -35.70 17.46
N ILE A 518 -11.94 -34.53 16.82
CA ILE A 518 -12.88 -33.40 16.87
C ILE A 518 -14.24 -33.78 16.22
N GLY A 519 -14.27 -34.85 15.43
CA GLY A 519 -15.46 -35.38 14.78
C GLY A 519 -15.73 -34.73 13.43
N LEU A 520 -14.68 -34.52 12.63
CA LEU A 520 -14.81 -34.44 11.18
C LEU A 520 -14.96 -35.85 10.61
N ASP A 521 -15.94 -36.02 9.75
CA ASP A 521 -16.35 -37.30 9.16
C ASP A 521 -15.86 -37.38 7.71
N PRO A 522 -14.95 -38.31 7.36
CA PRO A 522 -14.43 -38.44 5.99
C PRO A 522 -15.48 -38.90 4.97
N ASN A 523 -16.67 -39.32 5.41
CA ASN A 523 -17.81 -39.57 4.52
C ASN A 523 -18.50 -38.26 4.10
N ARG A 524 -18.47 -37.22 4.95
CA ARG A 524 -19.10 -35.91 4.73
C ARG A 524 -18.13 -34.82 4.25
N CYS A 525 -16.82 -35.00 4.44
CA CYS A 525 -15.78 -34.09 3.97
C CYS A 525 -14.57 -34.83 3.38
N THR A 526 -13.80 -34.15 2.53
CA THR A 526 -12.55 -34.68 1.96
C THR A 526 -11.38 -34.20 2.82
N ILE A 527 -10.72 -35.12 3.54
CA ILE A 527 -9.52 -34.84 4.34
C ILE A 527 -8.30 -35.45 3.64
N PHE A 528 -7.27 -34.66 3.32
CA PHE A 528 -6.10 -35.17 2.59
C PHE A 528 -4.78 -34.46 2.94
N PHE A 529 -3.64 -35.03 2.52
CA PHE A 529 -2.32 -34.41 2.67
C PHE A 529 -1.87 -33.73 1.36
N GLN A 530 -1.51 -32.46 1.44
CA GLN A 530 -1.15 -31.61 0.30
C GLN A 530 -0.07 -32.24 -0.61
N SER A 531 1.03 -32.74 -0.05
CA SER A 531 2.15 -33.35 -0.80
C SER A 531 1.80 -34.59 -1.63
N ARG A 532 0.64 -35.22 -1.39
CA ARG A 532 0.17 -36.40 -2.13
C ARG A 532 -0.63 -36.04 -3.40
N LEU A 533 -0.89 -34.76 -3.63
CA LEU A 533 -1.62 -34.20 -4.78
C LEU A 533 -0.69 -33.31 -5.64
N ALA A 534 0.02 -33.92 -6.60
CA ALA A 534 1.00 -33.23 -7.45
C ALA A 534 0.44 -32.01 -8.21
N ALA A 535 -0.86 -32.04 -8.56
CA ALA A 535 -1.59 -30.95 -9.19
C ALA A 535 -1.47 -29.59 -8.44
N ILE A 536 -1.29 -29.61 -7.11
CA ILE A 536 -1.08 -28.38 -6.33
C ILE A 536 0.26 -27.72 -6.71
N SER A 537 1.34 -28.50 -6.79
CA SER A 537 2.67 -28.02 -7.18
C SER A 537 2.72 -27.60 -8.66
N GLU A 538 1.98 -28.29 -9.51
CA GLU A 538 1.84 -28.01 -10.94
C GLU A 538 1.10 -26.69 -11.18
N LEU A 539 -0.07 -26.51 -10.54
CA LEU A 539 -0.81 -25.24 -10.58
C LEU A 539 -0.02 -24.10 -9.92
N GLN A 540 0.71 -24.36 -8.83
CA GLN A 540 1.61 -23.37 -8.22
C GLN A 540 2.68 -22.88 -9.22
N TRP A 541 3.25 -23.78 -10.02
CA TRP A 541 4.20 -23.40 -11.08
C TRP A 541 3.53 -22.51 -12.14
N ILE A 542 2.38 -22.94 -12.68
CA ILE A 542 1.63 -22.20 -13.71
C ILE A 542 1.21 -20.81 -13.21
N LEU A 543 0.66 -20.71 -11.99
CA LEU A 543 0.31 -19.43 -11.37
C LEU A 543 1.55 -18.56 -11.10
N SER A 544 2.71 -19.15 -10.81
CA SER A 544 3.95 -18.38 -10.59
C SER A 544 4.44 -17.66 -11.85
N CYS A 545 4.11 -18.15 -13.05
CA CYS A 545 4.42 -17.49 -14.31
C CYS A 545 3.59 -16.22 -14.57
N THR A 546 2.45 -16.06 -13.90
CA THR A 546 1.57 -14.87 -14.00
C THR A 546 1.52 -14.02 -12.72
N ALA A 547 2.12 -14.50 -11.63
CA ALA A 547 2.15 -13.83 -10.33
C ALA A 547 3.05 -12.58 -10.30
N SER A 548 2.53 -11.49 -9.73
CA SER A 548 3.32 -10.26 -9.56
C SER A 548 4.33 -10.38 -8.42
N THR A 549 5.62 -10.52 -8.77
CA THR A 549 6.75 -10.46 -7.81
C THR A 549 6.75 -9.15 -7.00
N GLY A 550 6.28 -8.07 -7.62
CA GLY A 550 6.07 -6.77 -6.99
C GLY A 550 4.94 -6.77 -5.95
N TYR A 551 3.96 -7.66 -6.04
CA TYR A 551 2.91 -7.82 -5.02
C TYR A 551 3.39 -8.71 -3.87
N LEU A 552 3.99 -9.86 -4.17
CA LEU A 552 4.55 -10.79 -3.17
C LEU A 552 5.55 -10.09 -2.23
N SER A 553 6.43 -9.24 -2.79
CA SER A 553 7.39 -8.44 -2.03
C SER A 553 6.78 -7.33 -1.15
N ARG A 554 5.46 -7.12 -1.18
CA ARG A 554 4.72 -6.21 -0.29
C ARG A 554 3.89 -6.94 0.78
N MET A 555 3.90 -8.28 0.82
CA MET A 555 3.19 -9.04 1.83
C MET A 555 3.88 -8.94 3.20
N THR A 556 3.08 -8.72 4.24
CA THR A 556 3.57 -8.35 5.59
C THR A 556 4.34 -9.46 6.32
N GLN A 557 4.21 -10.71 5.86
CA GLN A 557 4.77 -11.89 6.53
C GLN A 557 6.14 -12.33 5.98
N TRP A 558 6.64 -11.72 4.90
CA TRP A 558 7.95 -12.07 4.32
C TRP A 558 9.13 -11.67 5.23
N LYS A 559 10.04 -12.62 5.50
CA LYS A 559 11.25 -12.39 6.32
C LYS A 559 12.55 -12.96 5.75
N ALA A 560 12.55 -14.15 5.16
CA ALA A 560 13.67 -14.71 4.37
C ALA A 560 13.26 -15.98 3.60
N GLY A 561 13.94 -16.28 2.49
CA GLY A 561 13.86 -17.58 1.79
C GLY A 561 12.85 -17.65 0.64
N HIS A 562 13.13 -18.50 -0.36
CA HIS A 562 12.29 -18.66 -1.56
C HIS A 562 10.91 -19.26 -1.24
N GLY A 563 10.84 -20.34 -0.45
CA GLY A 563 9.56 -20.93 -0.04
C GLY A 563 8.67 -19.95 0.71
N LEU A 564 9.24 -19.17 1.64
CA LEU A 564 8.50 -18.12 2.38
C LEU A 564 8.15 -16.89 1.51
N PHE A 565 8.66 -16.81 0.28
CA PHE A 565 8.26 -15.80 -0.71
C PHE A 565 7.19 -16.34 -1.68
N SER A 566 7.24 -17.62 -2.04
CA SER A 566 6.32 -18.24 -3.02
C SER A 566 5.11 -18.96 -2.40
N TYR A 567 5.08 -19.22 -1.09
CA TYR A 567 3.94 -19.89 -0.44
C TYR A 567 2.56 -19.20 -0.64
N PRO A 568 2.43 -17.88 -0.90
CA PRO A 568 1.13 -17.30 -1.22
C PRO A 568 0.59 -17.77 -2.58
N ILE A 569 1.48 -18.12 -3.52
CA ILE A 569 1.12 -18.77 -4.80
C ILE A 569 0.71 -20.22 -4.55
N LEU A 570 1.39 -20.91 -3.64
CA LEU A 570 1.02 -22.27 -3.22
C LEU A 570 -0.37 -22.29 -2.56
N MET A 571 -0.65 -21.33 -1.68
CA MET A 571 -1.98 -21.14 -1.08
C MET A 571 -3.05 -20.84 -2.12
N ALA A 572 -2.74 -20.01 -3.14
CA ALA A 572 -3.64 -19.81 -4.27
C ALA A 572 -3.89 -21.12 -5.04
N ALA A 573 -2.86 -21.93 -5.29
CA ALA A 573 -3.00 -23.23 -5.94
C ALA A 573 -3.85 -24.22 -5.11
N ASP A 574 -3.62 -24.31 -3.79
CA ASP A 574 -4.39 -25.15 -2.85
C ASP A 574 -5.90 -24.87 -2.95
N ILE A 575 -6.27 -23.58 -3.00
CA ILE A 575 -7.66 -23.11 -3.08
C ILE A 575 -8.24 -23.34 -4.49
N LEU A 576 -7.50 -22.95 -5.52
CA LEU A 576 -8.00 -22.87 -6.89
C LEU A 576 -8.05 -24.22 -7.59
N VAL A 577 -7.17 -25.17 -7.26
CA VAL A 577 -7.18 -26.52 -7.86
C VAL A 577 -8.49 -27.26 -7.60
N HIS A 578 -9.18 -26.94 -6.49
CA HIS A 578 -10.49 -27.48 -6.13
C HIS A 578 -11.67 -26.58 -6.55
N ARG A 579 -11.43 -25.51 -7.31
CA ARG A 579 -12.41 -24.46 -7.68
C ARG A 579 -13.16 -23.91 -6.47
N ALA A 580 -12.47 -23.79 -5.33
CA ALA A 580 -13.10 -23.48 -4.06
C ALA A 580 -13.90 -22.16 -4.12
N THR A 581 -15.17 -22.26 -3.77
CA THR A 581 -16.13 -21.14 -3.86
C THR A 581 -16.07 -20.26 -2.63
N HIS A 582 -15.76 -20.83 -1.46
CA HIS A 582 -15.67 -20.14 -0.18
C HIS A 582 -14.41 -20.63 0.55
N VAL A 583 -13.70 -19.73 1.23
CA VAL A 583 -12.56 -20.07 2.10
C VAL A 583 -12.76 -19.40 3.47
N PRO A 584 -12.83 -20.17 4.58
CA PRO A 584 -12.89 -19.61 5.91
C PRO A 584 -11.48 -19.15 6.34
N VAL A 585 -11.30 -17.84 6.42
CA VAL A 585 -10.06 -17.19 6.87
C VAL A 585 -10.32 -16.29 8.06
N GLY A 586 -9.31 -16.14 8.92
CA GLY A 586 -9.27 -15.05 9.91
C GLY A 586 -8.43 -13.88 9.39
N ASP A 587 -8.57 -12.72 10.03
CA ASP A 587 -7.97 -11.43 9.61
C ASP A 587 -6.49 -11.51 9.19
N ASP A 588 -5.69 -12.28 9.94
CA ASP A 588 -4.26 -12.51 9.71
C ASP A 588 -3.94 -13.08 8.29
N GLN A 589 -4.93 -13.63 7.58
CA GLN A 589 -4.79 -14.33 6.30
C GLN A 589 -5.55 -13.70 5.12
N CYS A 590 -6.38 -12.67 5.36
CA CYS A 590 -7.17 -12.03 4.29
C CYS A 590 -6.29 -11.49 3.14
N GLN A 591 -5.08 -10.98 3.44
CA GLN A 591 -4.13 -10.52 2.42
C GLN A 591 -3.73 -11.61 1.40
N HIS A 592 -3.73 -12.89 1.79
CA HIS A 592 -3.40 -14.00 0.90
C HIS A 592 -4.61 -14.45 0.07
N LEU A 593 -5.82 -14.32 0.61
CA LEU A 593 -7.04 -14.62 -0.14
C LEU A 593 -7.30 -13.59 -1.26
N GLU A 594 -7.03 -12.30 -1.02
CA GLU A 594 -7.04 -11.29 -2.09
C GLU A 594 -6.00 -11.59 -3.18
N PHE A 595 -4.81 -12.09 -2.80
CA PHE A 595 -3.80 -12.50 -3.77
C PHE A 595 -4.22 -13.73 -4.59
N ALA A 596 -4.97 -14.67 -4.01
CA ALA A 596 -5.58 -15.77 -4.78
C ALA A 596 -6.57 -15.23 -5.84
N ARG A 597 -7.34 -14.17 -5.54
CA ARG A 597 -8.20 -13.48 -6.52
C ARG A 597 -7.39 -12.74 -7.60
N GLU A 598 -6.27 -12.13 -7.24
CA GLU A 598 -5.34 -11.54 -8.21
C GLU A 598 -4.75 -12.62 -9.14
N CYS A 599 -4.37 -13.79 -8.61
CA CYS A 599 -3.92 -14.94 -9.40
C CYS A 599 -4.99 -15.40 -10.42
N VAL A 600 -6.25 -15.54 -10.01
CA VAL A 600 -7.36 -15.83 -10.94
C VAL A 600 -7.48 -14.76 -12.02
N THR A 601 -7.50 -13.48 -11.61
CA THR A 601 -7.67 -12.34 -12.53
C THR A 601 -6.55 -12.29 -13.57
N ASN A 602 -5.29 -12.44 -13.13
CA ASN A 602 -4.11 -12.43 -13.98
C ASN A 602 -4.06 -13.65 -14.92
N PHE A 603 -4.37 -14.85 -14.42
CA PHE A 603 -4.42 -16.07 -15.23
C PHE A 603 -5.51 -15.97 -16.32
N ASN A 604 -6.75 -15.70 -15.93
CA ASN A 604 -7.91 -15.59 -16.82
C ASN A 604 -7.68 -14.52 -17.90
N HIS A 605 -7.13 -13.35 -17.53
CA HIS A 605 -6.78 -12.30 -18.49
C HIS A 605 -5.63 -12.70 -19.44
N THR A 606 -4.62 -13.43 -18.95
CA THR A 606 -3.44 -13.82 -19.74
C THR A 606 -3.79 -14.87 -20.79
N TYR A 607 -4.52 -15.91 -20.39
CA TYR A 607 -4.92 -17.03 -21.26
C TYR A 607 -6.30 -16.84 -21.93
N LYS A 608 -6.97 -15.71 -21.68
CA LYS A 608 -8.29 -15.34 -22.24
C LYS A 608 -9.38 -16.39 -21.97
N THR A 609 -9.40 -16.89 -20.75
CA THR A 609 -10.27 -17.96 -20.26
C THR A 609 -11.01 -17.53 -18.99
N ASP A 610 -12.07 -18.24 -18.61
CA ASP A 610 -12.81 -18.07 -17.36
C ASP A 610 -12.76 -19.33 -16.47
N CYS A 611 -11.88 -20.30 -16.78
CA CYS A 611 -11.88 -21.61 -16.11
C CYS A 611 -11.56 -21.55 -14.60
N LEU A 612 -10.74 -20.60 -14.14
CA LEU A 612 -10.51 -20.35 -12.71
C LEU A 612 -11.54 -19.37 -12.16
N VAL A 613 -12.11 -19.69 -11.00
CA VAL A 613 -13.13 -18.88 -10.33
C VAL A 613 -12.56 -18.29 -9.03
N ALA A 614 -12.85 -17.02 -8.76
CA ALA A 614 -12.41 -16.34 -7.56
C ALA A 614 -13.15 -16.85 -6.30
N PRO A 615 -12.44 -17.16 -5.20
CA PRO A 615 -13.06 -17.62 -3.94
C PRO A 615 -13.66 -16.46 -3.13
N GLU A 616 -14.80 -16.67 -2.48
CA GLU A 616 -15.39 -15.74 -1.52
C GLU A 616 -14.82 -15.92 -0.09
N THR A 617 -14.80 -14.84 0.69
CA THR A 617 -14.32 -14.83 2.08
C THR A 617 -15.44 -15.29 3.02
N LEU A 618 -15.30 -16.46 3.66
CA LEU A 618 -16.19 -16.83 4.76
C LEU A 618 -15.59 -16.31 6.07
N VAL A 619 -16.13 -15.20 6.58
CA VAL A 619 -15.66 -14.62 7.85
C VAL A 619 -16.10 -15.52 9.00
N SER A 620 -15.16 -16.29 9.55
CA SER A 620 -15.39 -17.12 10.73
C SER A 620 -15.49 -16.23 11.99
N PRO A 621 -16.38 -16.54 12.96
CA PRO A 621 -16.38 -15.93 14.29
C PRO A 621 -15.21 -16.47 15.15
N ALA A 622 -14.00 -16.42 14.60
CA ALA A 622 -12.79 -17.07 15.10
C ALA A 622 -12.24 -16.34 16.34
N LYS A 623 -12.45 -16.92 17.53
CA LYS A 623 -11.97 -16.34 18.78
C LYS A 623 -10.44 -16.34 18.87
N ARG A 624 -9.84 -15.17 19.04
CA ARG A 624 -8.39 -14.96 19.15
C ARG A 624 -7.89 -15.27 20.56
N ILE A 625 -7.74 -16.56 20.88
CA ILE A 625 -7.26 -17.02 22.18
C ILE A 625 -5.78 -16.61 22.40
N MET A 626 -5.51 -16.03 23.57
CA MET A 626 -4.18 -15.54 23.98
C MET A 626 -3.45 -16.57 24.86
N SER A 627 -2.15 -16.36 25.06
CA SER A 627 -1.32 -17.16 25.95
C SER A 627 -1.75 -17.02 27.41
N LEU A 628 -1.73 -18.13 28.14
CA LEU A 628 -2.06 -18.17 29.58
C LEU A 628 -0.98 -17.50 30.44
N THR A 629 0.25 -17.38 29.96
CA THR A 629 1.38 -16.76 30.68
C THR A 629 1.70 -15.34 30.22
N ASP A 630 1.23 -14.95 29.03
CA ASP A 630 1.33 -13.59 28.51
C ASP A 630 0.06 -13.25 27.70
N PRO A 631 -0.99 -12.72 28.35
CA PRO A 631 -2.25 -12.39 27.69
C PRO A 631 -2.16 -11.36 26.55
N THR A 632 -1.01 -10.71 26.33
CA THR A 632 -0.81 -9.81 25.19
C THR A 632 -0.46 -10.55 23.89
N LYS A 633 -0.03 -11.81 24.00
CA LYS A 633 0.42 -12.64 22.86
C LYS A 633 -0.64 -13.69 22.50
N LYS A 634 -0.89 -13.87 21.21
CA LYS A 634 -1.69 -14.99 20.67
C LYS A 634 -1.08 -16.33 21.10
N MET A 635 -1.90 -17.30 21.51
CA MET A 635 -1.41 -18.64 21.87
C MET A 635 -0.66 -19.28 20.69
N SER A 636 0.49 -19.92 20.94
CA SER A 636 1.34 -20.53 19.88
C SER A 636 2.06 -21.80 20.35
N LYS A 637 2.25 -22.78 19.45
CA LYS A 637 3.16 -23.92 19.65
C LYS A 637 4.64 -23.48 19.79
N SER A 638 5.02 -22.35 19.17
CA SER A 638 6.41 -21.86 19.15
C SER A 638 6.85 -21.13 20.42
N ASP A 639 5.97 -20.97 21.41
CA ASP A 639 6.35 -20.39 22.70
C ASP A 639 7.19 -21.40 23.51
N PRO A 640 8.38 -21.01 24.03
CA PRO A 640 9.24 -21.93 24.77
C PRO A 640 8.65 -22.41 26.11
N ALA A 641 7.68 -21.70 26.70
CA ALA A 641 7.03 -22.10 27.93
C ALA A 641 5.81 -23.00 27.62
N PRO A 642 5.79 -24.29 28.02
CA PRO A 642 4.63 -25.15 27.76
C PRO A 642 3.35 -24.66 28.45
N LYS A 643 3.49 -23.99 29.62
CA LYS A 643 2.39 -23.39 30.38
C LYS A 643 1.67 -22.24 29.67
N SER A 644 2.24 -21.69 28.59
CA SER A 644 1.59 -20.66 27.75
C SER A 644 0.33 -21.14 27.03
N ARG A 645 0.21 -22.46 26.83
CA ARG A 645 -0.79 -23.09 25.94
C ARG A 645 -1.44 -24.31 26.57
N LEU A 646 -2.63 -24.61 26.07
CA LEU A 646 -3.31 -25.90 26.28
C LEU A 646 -3.31 -26.66 24.94
N LEU A 647 -3.01 -27.94 24.98
CA LEU A 647 -3.11 -28.88 23.87
C LEU A 647 -4.43 -29.66 23.99
N LEU A 648 -4.99 -30.09 22.86
CA LEU A 648 -6.22 -30.91 22.85
C LEU A 648 -6.06 -32.31 23.48
N THR A 649 -4.84 -32.68 23.87
CA THR A 649 -4.50 -33.97 24.48
C THR A 649 -3.93 -33.83 25.89
N ASP A 650 -3.98 -32.64 26.48
CA ASP A 650 -3.53 -32.43 27.86
C ASP A 650 -4.40 -33.24 28.84
N THR A 651 -3.81 -33.71 29.93
CA THR A 651 -4.53 -34.42 30.99
C THR A 651 -5.42 -33.47 31.81
N ARG A 652 -6.35 -33.99 32.63
CA ARG A 652 -7.17 -33.13 33.52
C ARG A 652 -6.27 -32.38 34.53
N GLU A 653 -5.18 -33.02 34.89
CA GLU A 653 -4.11 -32.58 35.78
C GLU A 653 -3.26 -31.46 35.11
N ASP A 654 -2.90 -31.63 33.83
CA ASP A 654 -2.26 -30.59 33.01
C ASP A 654 -3.15 -29.36 32.83
N ILE A 655 -4.43 -29.56 32.46
CA ILE A 655 -5.42 -28.50 32.27
C ILE A 655 -5.55 -27.71 33.57
N ALA A 656 -5.76 -28.40 34.70
CA ALA A 656 -5.82 -27.78 36.02
C ALA A 656 -4.54 -27.01 36.37
N SER A 657 -3.37 -27.60 36.15
CA SER A 657 -2.05 -26.98 36.42
C SER A 657 -1.84 -25.69 35.62
N ARG A 658 -2.20 -25.68 34.34
CA ARG A 658 -2.01 -24.52 33.45
C ARG A 658 -3.07 -23.44 33.63
N ILE A 659 -4.34 -23.79 33.90
CA ILE A 659 -5.39 -22.81 34.23
C ILE A 659 -5.17 -22.18 35.61
N ASN A 660 -4.77 -22.96 36.62
CA ASN A 660 -4.38 -22.42 37.93
C ASN A 660 -3.22 -21.43 37.78
N GLY A 661 -2.21 -21.79 36.99
CA GLY A 661 -1.04 -20.96 36.67
C GLY A 661 -1.26 -19.83 35.66
N ALA A 662 -2.48 -19.64 35.14
CA ALA A 662 -2.77 -18.57 34.18
C ALA A 662 -2.67 -17.18 34.83
N VAL A 663 -2.11 -16.22 34.11
CA VAL A 663 -1.91 -14.84 34.58
C VAL A 663 -3.23 -14.07 34.55
N THR A 664 -3.73 -13.73 35.73
CA THR A 664 -4.81 -12.76 35.97
C THR A 664 -4.24 -11.51 36.63
N ASP A 665 -5.03 -10.44 36.69
CA ASP A 665 -4.73 -9.30 37.56
C ASP A 665 -5.15 -9.57 39.03
N SER A 666 -4.92 -8.57 39.89
CA SER A 666 -5.30 -8.58 41.31
C SER A 666 -6.51 -7.68 41.63
N ALA A 667 -7.33 -7.30 40.63
CA ALA A 667 -8.56 -6.56 40.84
C ALA A 667 -9.73 -7.51 41.17
N GLY A 668 -10.75 -6.99 41.87
CA GLY A 668 -11.75 -7.77 42.61
C GLY A 668 -12.64 -8.73 41.79
N PRO A 669 -13.92 -8.39 41.52
CA PRO A 669 -14.84 -9.31 40.87
C PRO A 669 -14.45 -9.59 39.41
N VAL A 670 -14.97 -10.67 38.84
CA VAL A 670 -14.86 -10.97 37.39
C VAL A 670 -15.51 -9.86 36.56
N THR A 671 -14.77 -9.31 35.59
CA THR A 671 -15.30 -8.35 34.59
C THR A 671 -14.61 -8.56 33.24
N TYR A 672 -15.33 -8.41 32.13
CA TYR A 672 -14.75 -8.47 30.79
C TYR A 672 -14.18 -7.11 30.36
N ASP A 673 -12.85 -6.98 30.34
CA ASP A 673 -12.13 -5.84 29.73
C ASP A 673 -10.87 -6.36 29.01
N PRO A 674 -10.91 -6.54 27.67
CA PRO A 674 -9.76 -7.02 26.90
C PRO A 674 -8.55 -6.08 26.86
N VAL A 675 -8.72 -4.80 27.24
CA VAL A 675 -7.66 -3.79 27.14
C VAL A 675 -6.94 -3.63 28.48
N ARG A 676 -7.68 -3.59 29.59
CA ARG A 676 -7.13 -3.41 30.95
C ARG A 676 -6.96 -4.71 31.73
N ARG A 677 -7.78 -5.73 31.44
CA ARG A 677 -7.78 -7.04 32.11
C ARG A 677 -7.62 -8.21 31.12
N PRO A 678 -6.64 -8.19 30.19
CA PRO A 678 -6.57 -9.16 29.09
C PRO A 678 -6.48 -10.62 29.54
N GLY A 679 -5.91 -10.90 30.72
CA GLY A 679 -5.89 -12.25 31.29
C GLY A 679 -7.27 -12.77 31.72
N VAL A 680 -8.06 -11.92 32.37
CA VAL A 680 -9.44 -12.24 32.80
C VAL A 680 -10.35 -12.35 31.57
N ALA A 681 -10.22 -11.42 30.62
CA ALA A 681 -10.93 -11.47 29.35
C ALA A 681 -10.59 -12.75 28.56
N ASN A 682 -9.32 -13.18 28.48
CA ASN A 682 -8.93 -14.42 27.79
C ASN A 682 -9.54 -15.67 28.44
N LEU A 683 -9.67 -15.72 29.77
CA LEU A 683 -10.36 -16.82 30.46
C LEU A 683 -11.88 -16.81 30.17
N LEU A 684 -12.52 -15.65 30.09
CA LEU A 684 -13.92 -15.50 29.69
C LEU A 684 -14.16 -15.85 28.20
N GLU A 685 -13.22 -15.52 27.31
CA GLU A 685 -13.26 -15.94 25.90
C GLU A 685 -13.21 -17.46 25.75
N ILE A 686 -12.36 -18.11 26.56
CA ILE A 686 -12.25 -19.57 26.64
C ILE A 686 -13.54 -20.17 27.22
N LEU A 687 -14.10 -19.62 28.30
CA LEU A 687 -15.36 -20.12 28.90
C LEU A 687 -16.52 -20.03 27.91
N SER A 688 -16.69 -18.87 27.26
CA SER A 688 -17.61 -18.63 26.13
C SER A 688 -17.21 -19.43 24.85
N GLY A 689 -16.14 -20.23 24.91
CA GLY A 689 -15.78 -21.23 23.90
C GLY A 689 -16.40 -22.61 24.13
N PHE A 690 -16.79 -22.91 25.38
CA PHE A 690 -17.34 -24.20 25.82
C PHE A 690 -18.70 -24.04 26.53
N ASP A 691 -19.32 -22.86 26.41
CA ASP A 691 -20.65 -22.59 26.95
C ASP A 691 -21.74 -23.14 26.03
N SER A 692 -22.54 -24.09 26.52
CA SER A 692 -23.66 -24.69 25.80
C SER A 692 -24.74 -23.68 25.41
N ASP A 693 -24.91 -22.65 26.24
CA ASP A 693 -25.93 -21.62 26.08
C ASP A 693 -25.48 -20.53 25.08
N GLY A 694 -24.23 -20.61 24.60
CA GLY A 694 -23.66 -19.71 23.60
C GLY A 694 -23.43 -18.28 24.09
N ARG A 695 -23.42 -18.03 25.40
CA ARG A 695 -23.32 -16.70 26.01
C ARG A 695 -22.01 -16.00 25.63
N THR A 696 -22.07 -14.69 25.47
CA THR A 696 -20.89 -13.87 25.20
C THR A 696 -19.97 -13.77 26.43
N PRO A 697 -18.67 -13.45 26.25
CA PRO A 697 -17.76 -13.20 27.36
C PRO A 697 -18.24 -12.11 28.34
N GLN A 698 -19.00 -11.13 27.83
CA GLN A 698 -19.67 -10.09 28.61
C GLN A 698 -20.79 -10.69 29.47
N GLN A 699 -21.72 -11.45 28.86
CA GLN A 699 -22.82 -12.10 29.58
C GLN A 699 -22.33 -13.09 30.65
N LEU A 700 -21.21 -13.77 30.41
CA LEU A 700 -20.57 -14.61 31.43
C LEU A 700 -19.94 -13.79 32.55
N ALA A 701 -19.35 -12.63 32.26
CA ALA A 701 -18.85 -11.73 33.29
C ALA A 701 -19.97 -11.10 34.13
N GLU A 702 -21.12 -10.82 33.52
CA GLU A 702 -22.35 -10.36 34.18
C GLU A 702 -22.96 -11.46 35.06
N ALA A 703 -23.03 -12.71 34.56
CA ALA A 703 -23.48 -13.87 35.34
C ALA A 703 -22.52 -14.24 36.49
N MET A 704 -21.23 -13.89 36.37
CA MET A 704 -20.22 -14.03 37.42
C MET A 704 -19.94 -12.72 38.17
N ALA A 705 -20.87 -11.74 38.13
CA ALA A 705 -20.68 -10.45 38.79
C ALA A 705 -20.67 -10.62 40.32
N GLY A 706 -19.50 -10.34 40.92
CA GLY A 706 -19.23 -10.55 42.35
C GLY A 706 -18.31 -11.74 42.64
N GLU A 707 -18.18 -12.68 41.70
CA GLU A 707 -17.30 -13.84 41.85
C GLU A 707 -15.81 -13.51 41.73
N GLY A 708 -14.97 -14.31 42.38
CA GLY A 708 -13.52 -14.15 42.38
C GLY A 708 -12.81 -14.87 41.23
N MET A 709 -11.55 -14.49 40.95
CA MET A 709 -10.71 -15.14 39.93
C MET A 709 -10.53 -16.65 40.14
N ALA A 710 -10.65 -17.13 41.38
CA ALA A 710 -10.61 -18.55 41.71
C ALA A 710 -11.83 -19.32 41.17
N GLU A 711 -13.00 -18.68 41.10
CA GLU A 711 -14.22 -19.28 40.54
C GLU A 711 -14.16 -19.31 39.02
N LEU A 712 -13.75 -18.21 38.37
CA LEU A 712 -13.52 -18.16 36.93
C LEU A 712 -12.54 -19.27 36.47
N LYS A 713 -11.42 -19.44 37.19
CA LYS A 713 -10.46 -20.53 36.93
C LYS A 713 -11.07 -21.92 37.17
N ARG A 714 -12.01 -22.07 38.10
CA ARG A 714 -12.72 -23.34 38.35
C ARG A 714 -13.68 -23.66 37.21
N ALA A 715 -14.54 -22.72 36.82
CA ALA A 715 -15.50 -22.86 35.73
C ALA A 715 -14.80 -23.21 34.40
N VAL A 716 -13.75 -22.44 34.04
CA VAL A 716 -12.92 -22.70 32.84
C VAL A 716 -12.30 -24.10 32.88
N LYS A 717 -11.77 -24.52 34.03
CA LYS A 717 -11.18 -25.85 34.20
C LYS A 717 -12.22 -26.96 34.05
N THR A 718 -13.43 -26.81 34.60
CA THR A 718 -14.50 -27.83 34.49
C THR A 718 -14.89 -28.04 33.03
N ALA A 719 -15.29 -26.97 32.33
CA ALA A 719 -15.70 -27.06 30.92
C ALA A 719 -14.60 -27.63 30.01
N LEU A 720 -13.34 -27.21 30.21
CA LEU A 720 -12.20 -27.79 29.48
C LEU A 720 -11.99 -29.29 29.77
N CYS A 721 -12.14 -29.73 31.01
CA CYS A 721 -11.92 -31.12 31.41
C CYS A 721 -13.03 -32.06 30.94
N GLU A 722 -14.22 -31.54 30.63
CA GLU A 722 -15.34 -32.27 30.04
C GLU A 722 -15.16 -32.38 28.53
N ASP A 723 -15.22 -31.27 27.79
CA ASP A 723 -15.18 -31.28 26.31
C ASP A 723 -13.86 -31.77 25.72
N LEU A 724 -12.70 -31.40 26.29
CA LEU A 724 -11.41 -31.92 25.80
C LEU A 724 -11.14 -33.37 26.23
N GLY A 725 -11.87 -33.88 27.23
CA GLY A 725 -11.75 -35.27 27.67
C GLY A 725 -12.15 -36.25 26.57
N GLU A 726 -13.34 -36.04 25.98
CA GLU A 726 -13.84 -36.89 24.89
C GLU A 726 -12.96 -36.79 23.63
N ILE A 727 -12.49 -35.58 23.29
CA ILE A 727 -11.60 -35.35 22.15
C ILE A 727 -10.24 -36.06 22.36
N ARG A 728 -9.65 -35.98 23.56
CA ARG A 728 -8.41 -36.70 23.89
C ARG A 728 -8.57 -38.20 23.78
N ASP A 729 -9.67 -38.76 24.28
CA ASP A 729 -9.85 -40.22 24.33
C ASP A 729 -10.13 -40.80 22.93
N LYS A 730 -10.90 -40.09 22.10
CA LYS A 730 -11.02 -40.37 20.65
C LYS A 730 -9.68 -40.24 19.93
N TYR A 731 -8.88 -39.23 20.23
CA TYR A 731 -7.56 -39.03 19.63
C TYR A 731 -6.61 -40.20 19.89
N LEU A 732 -6.55 -40.67 21.14
CA LEU A 732 -5.75 -41.85 21.51
C LEU A 732 -6.27 -43.12 20.81
N GLN A 733 -7.59 -43.28 20.68
CA GLN A 733 -8.19 -44.38 19.92
C GLN A 733 -7.82 -44.34 18.43
N PHE A 734 -7.77 -43.16 17.81
CA PHE A 734 -7.36 -43.01 16.40
C PHE A 734 -5.86 -43.25 16.19
N LEU A 735 -4.98 -42.79 17.10
CA LEU A 735 -3.55 -43.10 17.03
C LEU A 735 -3.27 -44.61 17.11
N GLY A 736 -4.05 -45.36 17.90
CA GLY A 736 -3.96 -46.82 17.97
C GLY A 736 -4.48 -47.58 16.73
N ARG A 737 -4.89 -46.87 15.67
CA ARG A 737 -5.56 -47.45 14.48
C ARG A 737 -4.92 -46.97 13.17
N GLU A 738 -3.61 -47.14 13.03
CA GLU A 738 -2.83 -46.68 11.87
C GLU A 738 -3.42 -47.13 10.51
N ALA A 739 -3.91 -48.38 10.40
CA ALA A 739 -4.53 -48.88 9.18
C ALA A 739 -5.80 -48.10 8.76
N LEU A 740 -6.63 -47.69 9.74
CA LEU A 740 -7.81 -46.87 9.50
C LEU A 740 -7.43 -45.45 9.05
N LEU A 741 -6.37 -44.88 9.63
CA LEU A 741 -5.84 -43.58 9.21
C LEU A 741 -5.31 -43.63 7.77
N ALA A 742 -4.66 -44.72 7.37
CA ALA A 742 -4.19 -44.94 6.01
C ALA A 742 -5.33 -45.15 5.00
N GLU A 743 -6.41 -45.84 5.38
CA GLU A 743 -7.62 -45.98 4.55
C GLU A 743 -8.33 -44.63 4.34
N ILE A 744 -8.47 -43.83 5.41
CA ILE A 744 -9.04 -42.48 5.35
C ILE A 744 -8.17 -41.55 4.49
N GLU A 745 -6.84 -41.61 4.62
CA GLU A 745 -5.93 -40.90 3.71
C GLU A 745 -6.18 -41.32 2.25
N ALA A 746 -6.25 -42.62 1.98
CA ALA A 746 -6.40 -43.14 0.62
C ALA A 746 -7.73 -42.68 -0.02
N ASP A 747 -8.85 -42.71 0.72
CA ASP A 747 -10.14 -42.24 0.21
C ASP A 747 -10.19 -40.72 0.00
N GLY A 748 -9.74 -39.94 0.97
CA GLY A 748 -9.61 -38.49 0.83
C GLY A 748 -8.73 -38.09 -0.35
N MET A 749 -7.65 -38.85 -0.59
CA MET A 749 -6.79 -38.68 -1.77
C MET A 749 -7.47 -39.05 -3.10
N ARG A 750 -8.37 -40.05 -3.14
CA ARG A 750 -9.20 -40.32 -4.35
C ARG A 750 -10.10 -39.13 -4.66
N LYS A 751 -10.85 -38.66 -3.66
CA LYS A 751 -11.78 -37.51 -3.76
C LYS A 751 -11.05 -36.24 -4.22
N ALA A 752 -9.94 -35.90 -3.55
CA ALA A 752 -9.14 -34.73 -3.88
C ALA A 752 -8.53 -34.79 -5.30
N ARG A 753 -8.05 -35.97 -5.74
CA ARG A 753 -7.52 -36.16 -7.11
C ARG A 753 -8.60 -36.00 -8.18
N ALA A 754 -9.81 -36.52 -7.97
CA ALA A 754 -10.90 -36.38 -8.94
C ALA A 754 -11.32 -34.91 -9.14
N SER A 755 -11.46 -34.17 -8.04
CA SER A 755 -11.70 -32.71 -8.05
C SER A 755 -10.59 -31.96 -8.81
N ALA A 756 -9.32 -32.19 -8.43
CA ALA A 756 -8.17 -31.51 -9.01
C ALA A 756 -7.94 -31.83 -10.49
N ALA A 757 -8.15 -33.08 -10.91
CA ALA A 757 -7.96 -33.49 -12.31
C ALA A 757 -8.93 -32.80 -13.28
N THR A 758 -10.10 -32.37 -12.79
CA THR A 758 -11.04 -31.58 -13.59
C THR A 758 -10.45 -30.18 -13.85
N THR A 759 -10.04 -29.48 -12.80
CA THR A 759 -9.44 -28.13 -12.93
C THR A 759 -8.13 -28.13 -13.72
N MET A 760 -7.27 -29.14 -13.51
CA MET A 760 -6.00 -29.24 -14.22
C MET A 760 -6.15 -29.54 -15.70
N ARG A 761 -7.27 -30.13 -16.15
CA ARG A 761 -7.61 -30.22 -17.58
C ARG A 761 -7.86 -28.83 -18.13
N ASP A 762 -8.87 -28.12 -17.61
CA ASP A 762 -9.23 -26.77 -18.09
C ASP A 762 -8.04 -25.77 -18.05
N VAL A 763 -7.14 -25.92 -17.07
CA VAL A 763 -5.92 -25.11 -16.95
C VAL A 763 -4.88 -25.53 -18.00
N SER A 764 -4.59 -26.82 -18.17
CA SER A 764 -3.61 -27.29 -19.15
C SER A 764 -4.07 -27.04 -20.60
N ASP A 765 -5.36 -27.17 -20.87
CA ASP A 765 -5.98 -26.85 -22.15
C ASP A 765 -5.86 -25.34 -22.45
N ALA A 766 -6.13 -24.48 -21.46
CA ALA A 766 -6.02 -23.02 -21.61
C ALA A 766 -4.56 -22.50 -21.73
N VAL A 767 -3.58 -23.21 -21.15
CA VAL A 767 -2.15 -22.87 -21.24
C VAL A 767 -1.49 -23.48 -22.50
N GLY A 768 -2.10 -24.50 -23.10
CA GLY A 768 -1.52 -25.26 -24.22
C GLY A 768 -0.52 -26.34 -23.78
N LEU A 769 -0.67 -26.89 -22.58
CA LEU A 769 0.10 -28.03 -22.06
C LEU A 769 -0.55 -29.38 -22.42
N SER A 770 -1.83 -29.37 -22.78
CA SER A 770 -2.54 -30.51 -23.36
C SER A 770 -2.00 -30.83 -24.76
N ASN A 771 -1.51 -32.05 -24.99
CA ASN A 771 -1.18 -32.52 -26.34
C ASN A 771 -2.47 -32.70 -27.15
N GLY A 772 -2.77 -31.72 -28.02
CA GLY A 772 -3.82 -31.83 -29.03
C GLY A 772 -3.36 -32.66 -30.24
N PHE A 773 -3.32 -33.97 -30.09
CA PHE A 773 -3.10 -34.97 -31.15
C PHE A 773 -3.97 -36.20 -30.92
#